data_AF-M1GNT7-F1
#
_entry.id   AF-M1GNT7-F1
#
_cell.length_a   1.000
_cell.length_b   1.000
_cell.length_c   1.000
_cell.angle_alpha   90.00
_cell.angle_beta   90.00
_cell.angle_gamma   90.00
#
_symmetry.space_group_name_H-M   'P 1'
#
loop_
_entity.id
_entity.type
_entity.pdbx_description
1 polymer ?
#
loop_
_entity_poly.entity_id
_entity_poly.type
_entity_poly.pdbx_seq_one_letter_code
_entity_poly.pdbx_strand_id
1 'polypeptide(L)'
;MPPRNDPGMGLDLEITVKARPASLPRLRYGHPYRVRLRTVDLAGNGLDFPGAEALMKYLNGVVLPEAEPLVFRRYEPVPAPAVVPRLVLGEGASAFRMVIRSSPGAVPPPAAATGSAARVSLANVRFGRTNEDVRTVQKALVAEGHNLPHGADSVFGDETRTAYAEEQRDQGFSGSGADGDPGCQTLTELGRKNGFSVDCGAGPGADASAGSTAEQYAADFNRSSPVTSEGHVPYQGIDERHVVAPKASLQCVEWHGLLDPAIGSTDHAVQDAVYDLAIRENGSLSDPHPDVVLKSVKSPAADPNHPAIIALHTGEQVELPYLPDPRTTGAVLLDLPGLPAGEPFPIPWDGDVWHRPKSFRLRLAEGSGPPRFDDGSRVLTVSLPKGTVATVRLCSRIDLDEAIMGMASWCRKEAPQAPGAATETEAEAAARMAAESQRADQVLELAAASRHWMFTPWHELTLVHAVQQPVKTPVLTLLLPPPTSPRPEHATAEHLAGTIALDEDSTGRVDLVAEWTEVTDAGPTGRDTRRMTAPVFGMLTDRANRDSAPGTEPAVLQNGVLTFSTQVSEDKAKAAAAAAATDKDKAKRTPLVLEKHEFGDTKHRTVHYRPLAGSKFADYFPAQYAEPGRHTLTVQGAAQEYSVLSSAQPTAPRLLYCVPTLALEHADGPSGAIVHRRRGGGIRVYLDRPWFSSGDGELLGVVLGEPPGGDPASLRDAWVTLMGRDPIHRSAPVVAPTADVFTNAVRHSETLSLPPPNDPLTVTVVGFTPQFDADEKGGRWFCDLELDTKDACLPFVRLALVRYQPESIPGAKLSSVVLADLVRTLPDRELTVRPGQPLTVSVTGPSWDPTGARPPQITATLQRRHDVVTDHDLGWVTLEDTVTQLTSIDAESSHRPFYTG
;
A
#
# COMPACT_ATOMS: atom_id res chain seq x y z
N MET A 1 -47.04 -21.09 -36.39
CA MET A 1 -47.33 -21.83 -37.64
C MET A 1 -48.83 -21.84 -37.84
N PRO A 2 -49.36 -21.64 -39.07
CA PRO A 2 -50.75 -22.00 -39.32
C PRO A 2 -50.91 -23.49 -39.00
N PRO A 3 -52.04 -23.93 -38.39
CA PRO A 3 -52.27 -25.34 -38.18
C PRO A 3 -52.27 -26.03 -39.54
N ARG A 4 -51.27 -26.90 -39.79
CA ARG A 4 -51.29 -27.83 -40.91
C ARG A 4 -52.06 -29.05 -40.48
N ASN A 5 -53.11 -29.37 -41.21
CA ASN A 5 -53.80 -30.63 -41.06
C ASN A 5 -53.02 -31.65 -41.91
N ASP A 6 -52.26 -32.56 -41.29
CA ASP A 6 -51.71 -33.70 -42.04
C ASP A 6 -52.89 -34.60 -42.45
N PRO A 7 -52.97 -35.05 -43.71
CA PRO A 7 -54.17 -35.69 -44.24
C PRO A 7 -54.38 -37.08 -43.63
N GLY A 8 -55.16 -37.14 -42.55
CA GLY A 8 -55.69 -38.36 -41.97
C GLY A 8 -57.02 -38.74 -42.61
N MET A 9 -56.97 -39.76 -43.48
CA MET A 9 -58.07 -40.56 -44.05
C MET A 9 -59.29 -39.80 -44.61
N GLY A 10 -59.29 -39.57 -45.93
CA GLY A 10 -60.50 -39.59 -46.77
C GLY A 10 -60.69 -38.43 -47.74
N LEU A 11 -60.08 -37.27 -47.50
CA LEU A 11 -60.14 -36.08 -48.36
C LEU A 11 -58.77 -35.39 -48.40
N ASP A 12 -58.14 -35.32 -49.57
CA ASP A 12 -56.88 -34.60 -49.83
C ASP A 12 -57.11 -33.08 -49.87
N LEU A 13 -57.42 -32.49 -48.71
CA LEU A 13 -57.75 -31.05 -48.58
C LEU A 13 -56.80 -30.37 -47.58
N GLU A 14 -55.90 -29.54 -48.09
CA GLU A 14 -55.07 -28.65 -47.27
C GLU A 14 -55.87 -27.37 -46.94
N ILE A 15 -56.29 -27.23 -45.68
CA ILE A 15 -57.05 -26.07 -45.22
C ILE A 15 -56.08 -25.06 -44.60
N THR A 16 -55.91 -23.90 -45.25
CA THR A 16 -55.22 -22.75 -44.66
C THR A 16 -56.24 -21.74 -44.14
N VAL A 17 -56.29 -21.55 -42.83
CA VAL A 17 -57.19 -20.58 -42.20
C VAL A 17 -56.46 -19.24 -42.01
N LYS A 18 -57.04 -18.15 -42.53
CA LYS A 18 -56.58 -16.78 -42.31
C LYS A 18 -57.75 -15.90 -41.89
N ALA A 19 -57.63 -15.21 -40.76
CA ALA A 19 -58.62 -14.22 -40.35
C ALA A 19 -58.65 -13.06 -41.36
N ARG A 20 -59.83 -12.46 -41.58
CA ARG A 20 -59.92 -11.24 -42.38
C ARG A 20 -59.18 -10.11 -41.65
N PRO A 21 -58.40 -9.27 -42.35
CA PRO A 21 -57.77 -8.11 -41.73
C PRO A 21 -58.82 -7.27 -40.96
N ALA A 22 -58.45 -6.82 -39.76
CA ALA A 22 -59.31 -6.04 -38.85
C ALA A 22 -60.61 -6.73 -38.38
N SER A 23 -60.78 -8.04 -38.57
CA SER A 23 -61.99 -8.76 -38.10
C SER A 23 -61.89 -9.35 -36.69
N LEU A 24 -60.73 -9.24 -36.04
CA LEU A 24 -60.50 -9.73 -34.67
C LEU A 24 -60.34 -8.54 -33.73
N PRO A 25 -60.78 -8.66 -32.46
CA PRO A 25 -60.55 -7.63 -31.47
C PRO A 25 -59.04 -7.44 -31.24
N ARG A 26 -58.64 -6.20 -30.98
CA ARG A 26 -57.27 -5.90 -30.56
C ARG A 26 -57.02 -6.49 -29.16
N LEU A 27 -55.83 -7.05 -28.98
CA LEU A 27 -55.42 -7.60 -27.69
C LEU A 27 -55.07 -6.44 -26.72
N ARG A 28 -55.36 -6.65 -25.44
CA ARG A 28 -55.15 -5.70 -24.35
C ARG A 28 -54.65 -6.45 -23.13
N TYR A 29 -53.64 -5.92 -22.47
CA TYR A 29 -53.07 -6.57 -21.29
C TYR A 29 -54.07 -6.63 -20.15
N GLY A 30 -54.10 -7.76 -19.43
CA GLY A 30 -55.06 -8.01 -18.36
C GLY A 30 -56.47 -8.35 -18.84
N HIS A 31 -56.77 -8.23 -20.13
CA HIS A 31 -58.09 -8.58 -20.65
C HIS A 31 -58.24 -10.10 -20.86
N PRO A 32 -59.34 -10.69 -20.35
CA PRO A 32 -59.70 -12.07 -20.62
C PRO A 32 -60.27 -12.24 -22.04
N TYR A 33 -59.69 -13.13 -22.83
CA TYR A 33 -60.19 -13.47 -24.17
C TYR A 33 -60.70 -14.90 -24.25
N ARG A 34 -61.83 -15.08 -24.94
CA ARG A 34 -62.34 -16.39 -25.33
C ARG A 34 -62.63 -16.37 -26.83
N VAL A 35 -61.97 -17.25 -27.57
CA VAL A 35 -62.21 -17.41 -29.01
C VAL A 35 -63.03 -18.67 -29.22
N ARG A 36 -64.12 -18.54 -29.97
CA ARG A 36 -64.89 -19.68 -30.49
C ARG A 36 -64.77 -19.67 -32.01
N LEU A 37 -64.29 -20.76 -32.59
CA LEU A 37 -64.22 -20.94 -34.03
C LEU A 37 -65.39 -21.83 -34.47
N ARG A 38 -66.16 -21.38 -35.46
CA ARG A 38 -67.21 -22.16 -36.12
C ARG A 38 -66.78 -22.44 -37.54
N THR A 39 -66.71 -23.72 -37.91
CA THR A 39 -66.52 -24.15 -39.28
C THR A 39 -67.87 -24.20 -40.00
N VAL A 40 -67.90 -23.73 -41.24
CA VAL A 40 -69.08 -23.78 -42.12
C VAL A 40 -68.65 -24.40 -43.45
N ASP A 41 -69.57 -25.07 -44.13
CA ASP A 41 -69.38 -25.54 -45.49
C ASP A 41 -69.39 -24.38 -46.51
N LEU A 42 -69.12 -24.68 -47.78
CA LEU A 42 -69.07 -23.69 -48.86
C LEU A 42 -70.43 -23.01 -49.14
N ALA A 43 -71.55 -23.61 -48.71
CA ALA A 43 -72.88 -23.04 -48.81
C ALA A 43 -73.27 -22.23 -47.54
N GLY A 44 -72.36 -22.11 -46.56
CA GLY A 44 -72.57 -21.40 -45.30
C GLY A 44 -73.31 -22.21 -44.25
N ASN A 45 -73.57 -23.50 -44.49
CA ASN A 45 -74.18 -24.37 -43.49
C ASN A 45 -73.12 -24.80 -42.47
N GLY A 46 -73.45 -24.74 -41.20
CA GLY A 46 -72.64 -25.28 -40.13
C GLY A 46 -73.51 -25.52 -38.92
N LEU A 47 -73.02 -26.32 -37.97
CA LEU A 47 -73.74 -26.55 -36.72
C LEU A 47 -73.99 -25.22 -36.02
N ASP A 48 -75.22 -25.00 -35.55
CA ASP A 48 -75.51 -23.89 -34.65
C ASP A 48 -74.90 -24.16 -33.27
N PHE A 49 -74.94 -23.17 -32.37
CA PHE A 49 -74.28 -23.30 -31.07
C PHE A 49 -74.79 -24.52 -30.25
N PRO A 50 -76.10 -24.79 -30.16
CA PRO A 50 -76.62 -25.98 -29.49
C PRO A 50 -76.25 -27.30 -30.19
N GLY A 51 -76.31 -27.34 -31.52
CA GLY A 51 -75.95 -28.52 -32.29
C GLY A 51 -74.47 -28.88 -32.19
N ALA A 52 -73.59 -27.86 -32.10
CA ALA A 52 -72.16 -28.05 -31.89
C ALA A 52 -71.83 -28.56 -30.47
N GLU A 53 -72.49 -28.04 -29.42
CA GLU A 53 -72.33 -28.53 -28.04
C GLU A 53 -72.84 -29.97 -27.87
N ALA A 54 -73.95 -30.33 -28.54
CA ALA A 54 -74.50 -31.69 -28.49
C ALA A 54 -73.54 -32.72 -29.12
N LEU A 55 -72.84 -32.36 -30.19
CA LEU A 55 -71.90 -33.26 -30.89
C LEU A 55 -70.64 -33.56 -30.06
N MET A 56 -70.22 -32.63 -29.20
CA MET A 56 -69.01 -32.80 -28.37
C MET A 56 -69.10 -33.96 -27.38
N LYS A 57 -70.30 -34.39 -26.99
CA LYS A 57 -70.50 -35.59 -26.16
C LYS A 57 -70.06 -36.89 -26.85
N TYR A 58 -69.93 -36.87 -28.18
CA TYR A 58 -69.62 -38.03 -29.01
C TYR A 58 -68.23 -37.93 -29.67
N LEU A 59 -67.51 -36.82 -29.47
CA LEU A 59 -66.18 -36.59 -30.01
C LEU A 59 -65.13 -36.83 -28.93
N ASN A 60 -64.40 -37.94 -29.02
CA ASN A 60 -63.29 -38.22 -28.12
C ASN A 60 -62.12 -37.24 -28.36
N GLY A 61 -61.64 -36.59 -27.30
CA GLY A 61 -60.49 -35.67 -27.35
C GLY A 61 -60.80 -34.21 -27.70
N VAL A 62 -62.08 -33.85 -27.86
CA VAL A 62 -62.49 -32.45 -28.07
C VAL A 62 -63.02 -31.88 -26.75
N VAL A 63 -62.18 -31.10 -26.08
CA VAL A 63 -62.51 -30.42 -24.82
C VAL A 63 -62.94 -28.98 -25.17
N LEU A 64 -64.18 -28.59 -24.83
CA LEU A 64 -64.50 -27.16 -24.67
C LEU A 64 -63.46 -26.58 -23.73
N PRO A 65 -62.84 -25.41 -23.98
CA PRO A 65 -61.89 -24.85 -23.01
C PRO A 65 -62.56 -24.82 -21.63
N GLU A 66 -62.17 -25.75 -20.76
CA GLU A 66 -62.60 -25.86 -19.38
C GLU A 66 -61.92 -24.72 -18.63
N ALA A 67 -62.73 -23.97 -17.89
CA ALA A 67 -62.36 -23.00 -16.87
C ALA A 67 -61.37 -21.87 -17.26
N GLU A 68 -61.90 -20.64 -17.19
CA GLU A 68 -61.20 -19.35 -17.27
C GLU A 68 -60.77 -18.86 -18.67
N PRO A 69 -61.11 -17.61 -19.03
CA PRO A 69 -60.61 -16.99 -20.26
C PRO A 69 -59.08 -16.88 -20.27
N LEU A 70 -58.46 -16.94 -21.45
CA LEU A 70 -57.03 -16.67 -21.59
C LEU A 70 -56.78 -15.17 -21.39
N VAL A 71 -56.07 -14.81 -20.33
CA VAL A 71 -55.66 -13.43 -20.09
C VAL A 71 -54.44 -13.11 -20.96
N PHE A 72 -54.54 -12.07 -21.80
CA PHE A 72 -53.39 -11.58 -22.54
C PHE A 72 -52.48 -10.81 -21.57
N ARG A 73 -51.24 -11.25 -21.38
CA ARG A 73 -50.30 -10.73 -20.37
C ARG A 73 -49.02 -10.22 -21.01
N ARG A 74 -48.35 -9.29 -20.34
CA ARG A 74 -47.03 -8.75 -20.68
C ARG A 74 -45.95 -9.69 -20.19
N TYR A 75 -45.09 -10.15 -21.09
CA TYR A 75 -43.94 -11.01 -20.73
C TYR A 75 -42.61 -10.26 -20.85
N GLU A 76 -42.63 -9.05 -21.40
CA GLU A 76 -41.49 -8.16 -21.48
C GLU A 76 -41.25 -7.47 -20.12
N PRO A 77 -39.99 -7.40 -19.64
CA PRO A 77 -39.65 -6.60 -18.47
C PRO A 77 -39.94 -5.12 -18.69
N VAL A 78 -40.03 -4.37 -17.59
CA VAL A 78 -40.00 -2.90 -17.64
C VAL A 78 -38.53 -2.47 -17.73
N PRO A 79 -38.08 -1.84 -18.83
CA PRO A 79 -36.67 -1.50 -19.01
C PRO A 79 -36.16 -0.57 -17.90
N ALA A 80 -34.85 -0.58 -17.66
CA ALA A 80 -34.22 0.37 -16.75
C ALA A 80 -34.39 1.82 -17.26
N PRO A 81 -34.49 2.81 -16.35
CA PRO A 81 -34.54 4.22 -16.71
C PRO A 81 -33.31 4.62 -17.55
N ALA A 82 -33.52 5.49 -18.54
CA ALA A 82 -32.41 5.99 -19.33
C ALA A 82 -31.64 7.06 -18.54
N VAL A 83 -30.31 7.03 -18.65
CA VAL A 83 -29.41 7.99 -18.00
C VAL A 83 -28.75 8.82 -19.08
N VAL A 84 -28.95 10.14 -19.03
CA VAL A 84 -28.39 11.06 -20.03
C VAL A 84 -27.47 12.10 -19.42
N PRO A 85 -26.34 12.41 -20.09
CA PRO A 85 -25.39 13.37 -19.60
C PRO A 85 -25.94 14.80 -19.66
N ARG A 86 -25.68 15.56 -18.60
CA ARG A 86 -25.93 17.01 -18.55
C ARG A 86 -24.66 17.80 -18.85
N LEU A 87 -23.52 17.27 -18.40
CA LEU A 87 -22.21 17.90 -18.49
C LEU A 87 -21.36 17.22 -19.57
N VAL A 88 -20.36 17.95 -20.08
CA VAL A 88 -19.38 17.39 -21.01
C VAL A 88 -18.58 16.29 -20.28
N LEU A 89 -18.42 15.15 -20.94
CA LEU A 89 -17.70 14.01 -20.38
C LEU A 89 -16.19 14.20 -20.52
N GLY A 90 -15.48 14.26 -19.40
CA GLY A 90 -14.01 14.30 -19.32
C GLY A 90 -13.36 12.92 -19.24
N GLU A 91 -12.08 12.85 -18.85
CA GLU A 91 -11.32 11.60 -18.75
C GLU A 91 -11.97 10.58 -17.82
N GLY A 92 -12.14 9.36 -18.31
CA GLY A 92 -12.76 8.28 -17.55
C GLY A 92 -14.24 8.48 -17.27
N ALA A 93 -14.91 9.55 -17.72
CA ALA A 93 -16.35 9.74 -17.55
C ALA A 93 -17.16 9.17 -18.72
N SER A 94 -18.33 8.63 -18.43
CA SER A 94 -19.30 8.18 -19.45
C SER A 94 -20.73 8.48 -18.99
N ALA A 95 -21.73 8.14 -19.82
CA ALA A 95 -23.13 8.26 -19.41
C ALA A 95 -23.42 7.46 -18.12
N PHE A 96 -22.80 6.28 -17.97
CA PHE A 96 -22.96 5.38 -16.82
C PHE A 96 -21.79 5.44 -15.82
N ARG A 97 -20.80 6.32 -16.03
CA ARG A 97 -19.68 6.53 -15.11
C ARG A 97 -19.55 8.00 -14.77
N MET A 98 -19.90 8.34 -13.53
CA MET A 98 -19.85 9.70 -13.00
C MET A 98 -18.53 9.91 -12.26
N VAL A 99 -17.86 11.03 -12.52
CA VAL A 99 -16.50 11.27 -12.01
C VAL A 99 -16.37 12.67 -11.44
N ILE A 100 -16.01 12.75 -10.16
CA ILE A 100 -15.48 13.96 -9.53
C ILE A 100 -13.98 13.76 -9.24
N ARG A 101 -13.21 14.85 -9.23
CA ARG A 101 -11.74 14.82 -9.11
C ARG A 101 -11.27 15.72 -7.98
N SER A 102 -10.33 15.24 -7.17
CA SER A 102 -9.74 16.02 -6.09
C SER A 102 -8.25 15.68 -5.89
N SER A 103 -7.63 16.32 -4.89
CA SER A 103 -6.25 16.07 -4.48
C SER A 103 -6.16 16.03 -2.95
N PRO A 104 -5.31 15.16 -2.37
CA PRO A 104 -5.02 15.13 -0.93
C PRO A 104 -4.12 16.27 -0.44
N GLY A 105 -3.82 17.25 -1.31
CA GLY A 105 -2.98 18.40 -0.96
C GLY A 105 -1.48 18.10 -1.10
N ALA A 106 -0.65 19.06 -0.70
CA ALA A 106 0.80 18.99 -0.95
C ALA A 106 1.51 17.87 -0.19
N VAL A 107 1.03 17.54 1.01
CA VAL A 107 1.60 16.47 1.85
C VAL A 107 0.45 15.70 2.50
N PRO A 108 0.06 14.54 1.94
CA PRO A 108 -0.96 13.68 2.54
C PRO A 108 -0.51 13.14 3.89
N PRO A 109 -1.42 12.91 4.85
CA PRO A 109 -1.08 12.32 6.14
C PRO A 109 -0.46 10.93 5.97
N PRO A 110 0.47 10.50 6.85
CA PRO A 110 1.05 9.16 6.78
C PRO A 110 -0.02 8.08 7.00
N ALA A 111 0.09 6.98 6.26
CA ALA A 111 -0.72 5.81 6.49
C ALA A 111 -0.40 5.24 7.88
N ALA A 112 -1.40 5.17 8.74
CA ALA A 112 -1.25 4.44 9.99
C ALA A 112 -1.14 2.94 9.67
N ALA A 113 -0.17 2.26 10.28
CA ALA A 113 -0.25 0.81 10.41
C ALA A 113 -1.50 0.53 11.25
N THR A 114 -2.60 0.19 10.58
CA THR A 114 -3.85 -0.24 11.19
C THR A 114 -3.59 -1.59 11.85
N GLY A 115 -2.95 -1.56 13.02
CA GLY A 115 -3.21 -2.56 14.02
C GLY A 115 -4.72 -2.53 14.24
N SER A 116 -5.40 -3.60 13.82
CA SER A 116 -6.83 -3.91 13.95
C SER A 116 -7.56 -3.09 15.01
N ALA A 117 -7.88 -1.83 14.71
CA ALA A 117 -8.74 -1.04 15.56
C ALA A 117 -10.15 -1.18 14.99
N ALA A 118 -10.99 -1.96 15.68
CA ALA A 118 -12.40 -2.07 15.32
C ALA A 118 -13.01 -0.66 15.19
N ARG A 119 -13.91 -0.44 14.24
CA ARG A 119 -14.65 0.83 14.15
C ARG A 119 -16.04 0.60 14.73
N VAL A 120 -16.38 1.33 15.79
CA VAL A 120 -17.62 1.22 16.55
C VAL A 120 -18.50 2.42 16.22
N SER A 121 -19.71 2.20 15.72
CA SER A 121 -20.65 3.31 15.48
C SER A 121 -21.44 3.66 16.74
N LEU A 122 -21.44 4.94 17.12
CA LEU A 122 -22.24 5.45 18.23
C LEU A 122 -23.75 5.20 18.02
N ALA A 123 -24.20 5.13 16.77
CA ALA A 123 -25.59 4.81 16.45
C ALA A 123 -25.98 3.37 16.81
N ASN A 124 -25.00 2.47 16.83
CA ASN A 124 -25.17 1.04 17.07
C ASN A 124 -25.02 0.67 18.56
N VAL A 125 -24.40 1.51 19.37
CA VAL A 125 -24.16 1.26 20.80
C VAL A 125 -25.15 2.05 21.66
N ARG A 126 -26.39 1.56 21.73
CA ARG A 126 -27.47 2.15 22.54
C ARG A 126 -28.30 1.08 23.21
N PHE A 127 -28.96 1.43 24.32
CA PHE A 127 -29.87 0.54 25.02
C PHE A 127 -30.88 -0.15 24.10
N GLY A 128 -31.00 -1.47 24.22
CA GLY A 128 -31.87 -2.32 23.41
C GLY A 128 -31.32 -2.75 22.05
N ARG A 129 -30.10 -2.35 21.66
CA ARG A 129 -29.43 -2.82 20.44
C ARG A 129 -28.70 -4.14 20.67
N THR A 130 -28.69 -4.99 19.64
CA THR A 130 -27.90 -6.24 19.60
C THR A 130 -27.02 -6.28 18.36
N ASN A 131 -25.70 -6.14 18.49
CA ASN A 131 -24.75 -6.15 17.37
C ASN A 131 -23.27 -6.28 17.84
N GLU A 132 -22.34 -6.43 16.90
CA GLU A 132 -20.89 -6.57 17.18
C GLU A 132 -20.22 -5.30 17.72
N ASP A 133 -20.78 -4.11 17.47
CA ASP A 133 -20.29 -2.85 18.05
C ASP A 133 -20.52 -2.84 19.57
N VAL A 134 -21.69 -3.29 20.01
CA VAL A 134 -22.01 -3.51 21.43
C VAL A 134 -21.06 -4.53 22.04
N ARG A 135 -20.80 -5.65 21.36
CA ARG A 135 -19.85 -6.67 21.83
C ARG A 135 -18.44 -6.08 22.01
N THR A 136 -18.01 -5.24 21.09
CA THR A 136 -16.70 -4.55 21.13
C THR A 136 -16.60 -3.62 22.34
N VAL A 137 -17.67 -2.85 22.61
CA VAL A 137 -17.74 -1.99 23.80
C VAL A 137 -17.79 -2.78 25.10
N GLN A 138 -18.55 -3.88 25.17
CA GLN A 138 -18.58 -4.75 26.35
C GLN A 138 -17.21 -5.37 26.63
N LYS A 139 -16.48 -5.81 25.61
CA LYS A 139 -15.09 -6.30 25.78
C LYS A 139 -14.17 -5.22 26.34
N ALA A 140 -14.32 -3.98 25.88
CA ALA A 140 -13.55 -2.85 26.39
C ALA A 140 -13.90 -2.52 27.85
N LEU A 141 -15.18 -2.54 28.21
CA LEU A 141 -15.62 -2.35 29.60
C LEU A 141 -15.04 -3.44 30.53
N VAL A 142 -15.05 -4.70 30.10
CA VAL A 142 -14.42 -5.80 30.86
C VAL A 142 -12.91 -5.60 30.98
N ALA A 143 -12.25 -5.11 29.93
CA ALA A 143 -10.81 -4.84 29.94
C ALA A 143 -10.42 -3.69 30.89
N GLU A 144 -11.27 -2.68 31.04
CA GLU A 144 -11.13 -1.60 32.04
C GLU A 144 -11.51 -2.05 33.46
N GLY A 145 -11.98 -3.28 33.65
CA GLY A 145 -12.26 -3.88 34.95
C GLY A 145 -13.72 -3.76 35.43
N HIS A 146 -14.65 -3.32 34.57
CA HIS A 146 -16.07 -3.23 34.90
C HIS A 146 -16.74 -4.60 34.91
N ASN A 147 -17.61 -4.84 35.89
CA ASN A 147 -18.25 -6.15 36.07
C ASN A 147 -19.46 -6.32 35.13
N LEU A 148 -19.35 -7.26 34.19
CA LEU A 148 -20.45 -7.71 33.33
C LEU A 148 -20.72 -9.20 33.57
N PRO A 149 -21.76 -9.56 34.36
CA PRO A 149 -22.06 -10.95 34.74
C PRO A 149 -22.20 -11.92 33.56
N HIS A 150 -22.75 -11.46 32.43
CA HIS A 150 -22.93 -12.24 31.21
C HIS A 150 -21.79 -12.05 30.18
N GLY A 151 -20.78 -11.24 30.49
CA GLY A 151 -19.68 -10.93 29.59
C GLY A 151 -20.13 -10.17 28.34
N ALA A 152 -19.37 -10.32 27.24
CA ALA A 152 -19.64 -9.66 25.97
C ALA A 152 -20.64 -10.45 25.11
N ASP A 153 -21.93 -10.39 25.50
CA ASP A 153 -23.06 -11.09 24.88
C ASP A 153 -23.64 -10.39 23.63
N SER A 154 -23.14 -9.21 23.28
CA SER A 154 -23.57 -8.36 22.16
C SER A 154 -24.91 -7.64 22.36
N VAL A 155 -25.51 -7.71 23.56
CA VAL A 155 -26.82 -7.10 23.87
C VAL A 155 -26.62 -5.91 24.82
N PHE A 156 -27.04 -4.71 24.40
CA PHE A 156 -26.95 -3.53 25.26
C PHE A 156 -28.16 -3.51 26.22
N GLY A 157 -28.05 -4.25 27.32
CA GLY A 157 -29.06 -4.31 28.40
C GLY A 157 -28.71 -3.44 29.61
N ASP A 158 -29.47 -3.61 30.70
CA ASP A 158 -29.29 -2.87 31.96
C ASP A 158 -27.90 -3.05 32.57
N GLU A 159 -27.31 -4.23 32.40
CA GLU A 159 -25.96 -4.54 32.88
C GLU A 159 -24.89 -3.75 32.12
N THR A 160 -25.00 -3.68 30.79
CA THR A 160 -24.08 -2.88 29.95
C THR A 160 -24.23 -1.40 30.23
N ARG A 161 -25.47 -0.93 30.44
CA ARG A 161 -25.75 0.45 30.83
C ARG A 161 -25.10 0.80 32.18
N THR A 162 -25.20 -0.10 33.17
CA THR A 162 -24.63 0.11 34.50
C THR A 162 -23.10 0.17 34.45
N ALA A 163 -22.47 -0.78 33.77
CA ALA A 163 -21.02 -0.81 33.58
C ALA A 163 -20.51 0.42 32.81
N TYR A 164 -21.25 0.86 31.78
CA TYR A 164 -20.88 2.07 31.03
C TYR A 164 -21.04 3.35 31.88
N ALA A 165 -22.03 3.40 32.78
CA ALA A 165 -22.17 4.51 33.72
C ALA A 165 -21.00 4.59 34.72
N GLU A 166 -20.41 3.45 35.09
CA GLU A 166 -19.20 3.39 35.91
C GLU A 166 -17.98 3.90 35.12
N GLU A 167 -17.79 3.46 33.88
CA GLU A 167 -16.74 4.01 32.99
C GLU A 167 -16.87 5.53 32.81
N GLN A 168 -18.09 6.05 32.65
CA GLN A 168 -18.31 7.50 32.57
C GLN A 168 -17.87 8.21 33.86
N ARG A 169 -18.07 7.61 35.04
CA ARG A 169 -17.58 8.17 36.32
C ARG A 169 -16.06 8.14 36.41
N ASP A 170 -15.44 7.07 35.94
CA ASP A 170 -13.97 6.95 35.89
C ASP A 170 -13.34 7.95 34.91
N GLN A 171 -14.08 8.32 33.86
CA GLN A 171 -13.72 9.41 32.95
C GLN A 171 -14.04 10.81 33.50
N GLY A 172 -14.56 10.93 34.73
CA GLY A 172 -14.80 12.20 35.42
C GLY A 172 -16.19 12.81 35.24
N PHE A 173 -17.14 12.09 34.64
CA PHE A 173 -18.53 12.54 34.50
C PHE A 173 -19.35 12.23 35.77
N SER A 174 -20.33 13.08 36.10
CA SER A 174 -21.20 12.90 37.28
C SER A 174 -22.63 13.37 37.01
N GLY A 175 -23.57 12.99 37.88
CA GLY A 175 -24.99 13.33 37.72
C GLY A 175 -25.57 12.77 36.42
N SER A 176 -26.30 13.59 35.66
CA SER A 176 -26.87 13.19 34.36
C SER A 176 -25.83 13.01 33.24
N GLY A 177 -24.54 13.30 33.49
CA GLY A 177 -23.46 13.02 32.54
C GLY A 177 -22.89 11.59 32.64
N ALA A 178 -23.30 10.82 33.65
CA ALA A 178 -22.93 9.42 33.86
C ALA A 178 -24.19 8.54 33.95
N ASP A 179 -25.00 8.59 32.90
CA ASP A 179 -26.33 7.96 32.77
C ASP A 179 -26.29 6.56 32.14
N GLY A 180 -25.10 6.09 31.75
CA GLY A 180 -24.85 4.80 31.12
C GLY A 180 -25.19 4.75 29.64
N ASP A 181 -25.60 5.87 29.03
CA ASP A 181 -25.82 5.98 27.60
C ASP A 181 -24.55 6.53 26.93
N PRO A 182 -23.90 5.79 26.01
CA PRO A 182 -22.67 6.24 25.38
C PRO A 182 -22.83 7.56 24.63
N GLY A 183 -21.98 8.54 24.97
CA GLY A 183 -21.79 9.77 24.19
C GLY A 183 -20.55 9.66 23.30
N CYS A 184 -20.47 10.50 22.26
CA CYS A 184 -19.30 10.53 21.36
C CYS A 184 -17.98 10.68 22.12
N GLN A 185 -17.95 11.60 23.09
CA GLN A 185 -16.75 11.87 23.89
C GLN A 185 -16.36 10.68 24.76
N THR A 186 -17.31 10.09 25.49
CA THR A 186 -17.04 8.99 26.42
C THR A 186 -16.68 7.69 25.71
N LEU A 187 -17.29 7.46 24.54
CA LEU A 187 -17.04 6.29 23.71
C LEU A 187 -15.70 6.41 22.99
N THR A 188 -15.34 7.60 22.51
CA THR A 188 -14.03 7.86 21.89
C THR A 188 -12.90 7.67 22.88
N GLU A 189 -13.07 8.10 24.13
CA GLU A 189 -12.07 7.90 25.18
C GLU A 189 -11.91 6.42 25.55
N LEU A 190 -13.02 5.67 25.67
CA LEU A 190 -12.97 4.21 25.86
C LEU A 190 -12.28 3.51 24.68
N GLY A 191 -12.56 3.96 23.45
CA GLY A 191 -11.94 3.47 22.22
C GLY A 191 -10.44 3.75 22.15
N ARG A 192 -10.00 4.94 22.59
CA ARG A 192 -8.58 5.32 22.67
C ARG A 192 -7.80 4.41 23.60
N LYS A 193 -8.38 4.02 24.74
CA LYS A 193 -7.73 3.09 25.70
C LYS A 193 -7.68 1.65 25.18
N ASN A 194 -8.71 1.22 24.45
CA ASN A 194 -8.92 -0.19 24.10
C ASN A 194 -8.71 -0.50 22.61
N GLY A 195 -8.17 0.45 21.85
CA GLY A 195 -7.77 0.24 20.45
C GLY A 195 -8.94 0.07 19.49
N PHE A 196 -9.99 0.89 19.59
CA PHE A 196 -11.06 0.96 18.58
C PHE A 196 -11.43 2.43 18.27
N SER A 197 -11.85 2.71 17.03
CA SER A 197 -12.26 4.04 16.57
C SER A 197 -13.78 4.23 16.66
N VAL A 198 -14.26 5.46 16.84
CA VAL A 198 -15.69 5.74 17.05
C VAL A 198 -16.26 6.61 15.95
N ASP A 199 -17.39 6.20 15.39
CA ASP A 199 -18.18 6.99 14.44
C ASP A 199 -19.35 7.69 15.15
N CYS A 200 -19.25 9.01 15.33
CA CYS A 200 -20.17 9.78 16.17
C CYS A 200 -21.42 10.34 15.45
N GLY A 201 -21.56 10.17 14.14
CA GLY A 201 -22.81 10.47 13.42
C GLY A 201 -23.32 11.94 13.42
N ALA A 202 -22.48 12.95 13.64
CA ALA A 202 -22.89 14.37 13.50
C ALA A 202 -22.54 14.95 12.11
N GLY A 203 -23.51 15.57 11.44
CA GLY A 203 -23.37 16.23 10.12
C GLY A 203 -22.54 17.52 10.12
N PRO A 204 -22.47 18.21 8.96
CA PRO A 204 -21.24 18.52 8.24
C PRO A 204 -20.24 19.34 9.07
N GLY A 205 -19.60 18.68 10.03
CA GLY A 205 -18.34 19.15 10.59
C GLY A 205 -17.29 18.77 9.57
N ALA A 206 -16.59 19.76 9.03
CA ALA A 206 -15.47 19.59 8.14
C ALA A 206 -14.57 18.45 8.66
N ASP A 207 -14.59 17.32 7.96
CA ASP A 207 -13.37 16.56 7.83
C ASP A 207 -12.37 17.57 7.32
N ALA A 208 -11.47 18.00 8.21
CA ALA A 208 -10.23 18.62 7.83
C ALA A 208 -9.41 17.54 7.10
N SER A 209 -9.90 17.10 5.93
CA SER A 209 -9.09 16.37 4.99
C SER A 209 -8.10 17.41 4.48
N ALA A 210 -6.85 17.29 4.93
CA ALA A 210 -5.75 17.95 4.26
C ALA A 210 -5.90 17.62 2.76
N GLY A 211 -6.10 18.65 1.93
CA GLY A 211 -6.28 18.53 0.48
C GLY A 211 -7.41 19.39 -0.09
N SER A 212 -7.31 19.76 -1.36
CA SER A 212 -8.34 20.52 -2.07
C SER A 212 -9.61 19.68 -2.24
N THR A 213 -10.80 20.26 -1.99
CA THR A 213 -12.08 19.61 -2.33
C THR A 213 -12.21 19.45 -3.85
N ALA A 214 -13.17 18.66 -4.31
CA ALA A 214 -13.44 18.49 -5.73
C ALA A 214 -13.74 19.83 -6.44
N GLU A 215 -14.50 20.72 -5.79
CA GLU A 215 -14.78 22.07 -6.30
C GLU A 215 -13.52 22.93 -6.37
N GLN A 216 -12.70 22.92 -5.32
CA GLN A 216 -11.45 23.67 -5.28
C GLN A 216 -10.46 23.16 -6.33
N TYR A 217 -10.31 21.84 -6.44
CA TYR A 217 -9.47 21.20 -7.43
C TYR A 217 -9.89 21.56 -8.84
N ALA A 218 -11.18 21.48 -9.15
CA ALA A 218 -11.72 21.88 -10.44
C ALA A 218 -11.43 23.37 -10.72
N ALA A 219 -11.63 24.26 -9.73
CA ALA A 219 -11.35 25.69 -9.89
C ALA A 219 -9.86 25.98 -10.14
N ASP A 220 -8.96 25.27 -9.46
CA ASP A 220 -7.52 25.41 -9.63
C ASP A 220 -7.05 24.86 -10.99
N PHE A 221 -7.51 23.67 -11.35
CA PHE A 221 -7.22 23.05 -12.64
C PHE A 221 -7.71 23.91 -13.81
N ASN A 222 -8.90 24.49 -13.70
CA ASN A 222 -9.47 25.36 -14.74
C ASN A 222 -8.70 26.67 -14.93
N ARG A 223 -7.86 27.06 -13.95
CA ARG A 223 -6.94 28.22 -14.05
C ARG A 223 -5.55 27.83 -14.55
N SER A 224 -5.28 26.55 -14.77
CA SER A 224 -3.97 26.05 -15.19
C SER A 224 -3.78 26.05 -16.72
N SER A 225 -2.55 25.87 -17.18
CA SER A 225 -2.17 25.80 -18.61
C SER A 225 -2.99 24.80 -19.44
N PRO A 226 -3.26 23.56 -18.95
CA PRO A 226 -4.12 22.61 -19.64
C PRO A 226 -5.42 23.22 -20.20
N VAL A 227 -6.15 23.99 -19.38
CA VAL A 227 -7.44 24.57 -19.77
C VAL A 227 -7.26 25.93 -20.46
N THR A 228 -6.39 26.78 -19.94
CA THR A 228 -6.25 28.17 -20.43
C THR A 228 -5.50 28.33 -21.75
N SER A 229 -4.58 27.41 -22.07
CA SER A 229 -3.75 27.48 -23.29
C SER A 229 -3.73 26.21 -24.12
N GLU A 230 -3.96 25.03 -23.54
CA GLU A 230 -3.88 23.74 -24.26
C GLU A 230 -5.25 23.23 -24.73
N GLY A 231 -6.34 23.96 -24.45
CA GLY A 231 -7.69 23.67 -24.95
C GLY A 231 -8.38 22.47 -24.29
N HIS A 232 -7.93 22.08 -23.09
CA HIS A 232 -8.56 21.04 -22.28
C HIS A 232 -9.95 21.46 -21.78
N VAL A 233 -10.87 20.49 -21.64
CA VAL A 233 -12.25 20.75 -21.18
C VAL A 233 -12.25 21.02 -19.67
N PRO A 234 -12.82 22.14 -19.19
CA PRO A 234 -12.87 22.45 -17.77
C PRO A 234 -13.48 21.33 -16.92
N TYR A 235 -12.85 21.04 -15.78
CA TYR A 235 -13.42 20.17 -14.77
C TYR A 235 -14.53 20.85 -13.97
N GLN A 236 -15.40 20.02 -13.41
CA GLN A 236 -16.50 20.41 -12.55
C GLN A 236 -16.28 19.77 -11.18
N GLY A 237 -16.64 20.47 -10.10
CA GLY A 237 -16.56 19.94 -8.73
C GLY A 237 -17.62 18.88 -8.43
N ILE A 238 -18.71 18.88 -9.21
CA ILE A 238 -19.78 17.90 -9.16
C ILE A 238 -19.94 17.24 -10.53
N ASP A 239 -20.50 16.04 -10.56
CA ASP A 239 -20.95 15.40 -11.80
C ASP A 239 -22.45 15.15 -11.76
N GLU A 240 -23.14 15.39 -12.88
CA GLU A 240 -24.60 15.30 -12.95
C GLU A 240 -25.09 14.52 -14.19
N ARG A 241 -26.11 13.70 -13.96
CA ARG A 241 -26.85 12.98 -15.00
C ARG A 241 -28.35 13.20 -14.80
N HIS A 242 -29.10 13.29 -15.88
CA HIS A 242 -30.55 13.17 -15.81
C HIS A 242 -30.94 11.70 -15.87
N VAL A 243 -31.91 11.33 -15.06
CA VAL A 243 -32.56 10.03 -15.10
C VAL A 243 -33.99 10.22 -15.57
N VAL A 244 -34.35 9.51 -16.64
CA VAL A 244 -35.64 9.65 -17.32
C VAL A 244 -36.34 8.31 -17.47
N ALA A 245 -37.68 8.35 -17.54
CA ALA A 245 -38.48 7.16 -17.71
C ALA A 245 -38.08 6.38 -18.99
N PRO A 246 -38.04 5.04 -18.95
CA PRO A 246 -37.70 4.22 -20.11
C PRO A 246 -38.69 4.42 -21.26
N LYS A 247 -38.21 4.32 -22.50
CA LYS A 247 -39.03 4.36 -23.71
C LYS A 247 -39.81 3.05 -23.89
N ALA A 248 -41.07 3.15 -24.31
CA ALA A 248 -41.89 2.04 -24.75
C ALA A 248 -42.29 2.16 -26.23
N SER A 249 -42.62 1.03 -26.84
CA SER A 249 -43.20 1.00 -28.18
C SER A 249 -44.66 1.46 -28.15
N LEU A 250 -45.14 1.99 -29.28
CA LEU A 250 -46.54 2.34 -29.48
C LEU A 250 -47.42 1.12 -29.25
N GLN A 251 -46.99 -0.05 -29.71
CA GLN A 251 -47.70 -1.31 -29.50
C GLN A 251 -47.87 -1.65 -28.01
N CYS A 252 -46.85 -1.43 -27.19
CA CYS A 252 -46.93 -1.66 -25.74
C CYS A 252 -47.96 -0.73 -25.09
N VAL A 253 -47.89 0.57 -25.39
CA VAL A 253 -48.84 1.58 -24.91
C VAL A 253 -50.27 1.27 -25.35
N GLU A 254 -50.42 0.86 -26.61
CA GLU A 254 -51.72 0.50 -27.17
C GLU A 254 -52.30 -0.76 -26.52
N TRP A 255 -51.48 -1.78 -26.25
CA TRP A 255 -51.90 -2.97 -25.52
C TRP A 255 -52.27 -2.66 -24.06
N HIS A 256 -51.73 -1.60 -23.46
CA HIS A 256 -52.22 -1.08 -22.17
C HIS A 256 -53.53 -0.29 -22.28
N GLY A 257 -54.09 -0.09 -23.48
CA GLY A 257 -55.37 0.60 -23.72
C GLY A 257 -55.30 2.12 -23.56
N LEU A 258 -54.10 2.70 -23.45
CA LEU A 258 -53.92 4.12 -23.12
C LEU A 258 -54.20 5.08 -24.27
N LEU A 259 -54.45 4.54 -25.46
CA LEU A 259 -54.83 5.27 -26.68
C LEU A 259 -56.29 5.01 -27.09
N ASP A 260 -57.02 4.22 -26.30
CA ASP A 260 -58.41 3.85 -26.58
C ASP A 260 -59.40 5.04 -26.60
N PRO A 261 -59.18 6.19 -25.91
CA PRO A 261 -60.08 7.35 -26.03
C PRO A 261 -60.30 7.86 -27.46
N ALA A 262 -59.36 7.66 -28.38
CA ALA A 262 -59.55 8.02 -29.79
C ALA A 262 -60.29 6.95 -30.61
N ILE A 263 -60.34 5.70 -30.13
CA ILE A 263 -60.95 4.58 -30.86
C ILE A 263 -62.47 4.70 -30.78
N GLY A 264 -63.09 5.11 -31.88
CA GLY A 264 -64.54 5.30 -31.98
C GLY A 264 -65.04 6.67 -31.50
N SER A 265 -64.13 7.57 -31.09
CA SER A 265 -64.47 8.97 -30.83
C SER A 265 -64.80 9.69 -32.13
N THR A 266 -65.80 10.58 -32.09
CA THR A 266 -66.12 11.53 -33.18
C THR A 266 -65.58 12.93 -32.91
N ASP A 267 -64.96 13.16 -31.75
CA ASP A 267 -64.34 14.43 -31.39
C ASP A 267 -62.93 14.50 -31.98
N HIS A 268 -62.74 15.39 -32.95
CA HIS A 268 -61.46 15.63 -33.61
C HIS A 268 -60.38 16.08 -32.62
N ALA A 269 -60.71 16.85 -31.57
CA ALA A 269 -59.72 17.30 -30.60
C ALA A 269 -59.13 16.13 -29.81
N VAL A 270 -59.95 15.12 -29.49
CA VAL A 270 -59.50 13.88 -28.82
C VAL A 270 -58.64 13.04 -29.78
N GLN A 271 -59.04 12.94 -31.05
CA GLN A 271 -58.27 12.21 -32.06
C GLN A 271 -56.89 12.83 -32.28
N ASP A 272 -56.82 14.15 -32.44
CA ASP A 272 -55.58 14.89 -32.65
C ASP A 272 -54.66 14.76 -31.42
N ALA A 273 -55.19 14.92 -30.21
CA ALA A 273 -54.39 14.78 -28.99
C ALA A 273 -53.78 13.38 -28.81
N VAL A 274 -54.52 12.32 -29.15
CA VAL A 274 -54.02 10.94 -29.09
C VAL A 274 -53.06 10.64 -30.23
N TYR A 275 -53.28 11.21 -31.42
CA TYR A 275 -52.35 11.11 -32.54
C TYR A 275 -51.02 11.78 -32.23
N ASP A 276 -51.04 13.02 -31.71
CA ASP A 276 -49.87 13.78 -31.27
C ASP A 276 -49.08 13.06 -30.17
N LEU A 277 -49.77 12.27 -29.34
CA LEU A 277 -49.14 11.38 -28.38
C LEU A 277 -48.50 10.18 -29.08
N ALA A 278 -49.22 9.50 -29.97
CA ALA A 278 -48.75 8.29 -30.65
C ALA A 278 -47.51 8.53 -31.51
N ILE A 279 -47.43 9.66 -32.22
CA ILE A 279 -46.27 10.00 -33.07
C ILE A 279 -44.97 10.18 -32.29
N ARG A 280 -45.05 10.41 -30.96
CA ARG A 280 -43.86 10.48 -30.09
C ARG A 280 -43.10 9.16 -30.06
N GLU A 281 -43.68 8.01 -30.45
CA GLU A 281 -42.93 6.76 -30.53
C GLU A 281 -41.60 6.91 -31.29
N ASN A 282 -41.57 7.71 -32.36
CA ASN A 282 -40.37 7.89 -33.17
C ASN A 282 -39.34 8.86 -32.54
N GLY A 283 -39.68 9.54 -31.45
CA GLY A 283 -38.81 10.51 -30.79
C GLY A 283 -37.59 9.89 -30.13
N SER A 284 -36.51 10.67 -30.04
CA SER A 284 -35.22 10.30 -29.47
C SER A 284 -34.70 11.42 -28.56
N LEU A 285 -33.93 11.06 -27.52
CA LEU A 285 -33.28 12.05 -26.64
C LEU A 285 -32.24 12.92 -27.37
N SER A 286 -31.86 12.51 -28.58
CA SER A 286 -31.01 13.30 -29.49
C SER A 286 -31.78 14.28 -30.37
N ASP A 287 -33.11 14.35 -30.27
CA ASP A 287 -33.92 15.22 -31.13
C ASP A 287 -33.64 16.70 -30.81
N PRO A 288 -33.76 17.60 -31.81
CA PRO A 288 -33.50 19.02 -31.60
C PRO A 288 -34.42 19.64 -30.55
N HIS A 289 -33.83 20.23 -29.51
CA HIS A 289 -34.53 20.95 -28.45
C HIS A 289 -33.60 22.05 -27.90
N PRO A 290 -34.11 23.20 -27.42
CA PRO A 290 -33.28 24.30 -26.90
C PRO A 290 -32.26 23.87 -25.83
N ASP A 291 -32.65 22.91 -24.99
CA ASP A 291 -31.80 22.39 -23.91
C ASP A 291 -30.89 21.22 -24.32
N VAL A 292 -30.97 20.75 -25.57
CA VAL A 292 -30.21 19.60 -26.08
C VAL A 292 -29.04 20.07 -26.95
N VAL A 293 -27.83 19.76 -26.52
CA VAL A 293 -26.59 20.09 -27.24
C VAL A 293 -25.91 18.82 -27.70
N LEU A 294 -25.83 18.63 -29.02
CA LEU A 294 -25.10 17.51 -29.62
C LEU A 294 -23.59 17.78 -29.63
N LYS A 295 -22.80 16.85 -29.08
CA LYS A 295 -21.34 16.91 -29.06
C LYS A 295 -20.73 15.67 -29.72
N SER A 296 -19.78 15.88 -30.62
CA SER A 296 -18.99 14.80 -31.21
C SER A 296 -17.97 14.27 -30.22
N VAL A 297 -17.92 12.95 -30.06
CA VAL A 297 -16.92 12.25 -29.27
C VAL A 297 -15.74 11.89 -30.17
N LYS A 298 -14.55 12.37 -29.82
CA LYS A 298 -13.31 11.91 -30.47
C LYS A 298 -13.00 10.52 -29.93
N SER A 299 -13.15 9.50 -30.76
CA SER A 299 -12.75 8.13 -30.46
C SER A 299 -11.79 7.64 -31.55
N PRO A 300 -10.64 7.03 -31.19
CA PRO A 300 -9.74 6.40 -32.15
C PRO A 300 -10.40 5.28 -32.97
N ALA A 301 -11.50 4.70 -32.44
CA ALA A 301 -12.26 3.62 -33.06
C ALA A 301 -13.51 4.11 -33.82
N ALA A 302 -13.85 5.41 -33.76
CA ALA A 302 -14.99 5.95 -34.50
C ALA A 302 -14.61 6.25 -35.95
N ASP A 303 -15.55 6.01 -36.87
CA ASP A 303 -15.44 6.44 -38.26
C ASP A 303 -15.25 7.97 -38.31
N PRO A 304 -14.16 8.50 -38.88
CA PRO A 304 -13.93 9.94 -39.01
C PRO A 304 -15.05 10.67 -39.75
N ASN A 305 -15.79 9.97 -40.62
CA ASN A 305 -16.92 10.53 -41.37
C ASN A 305 -18.24 10.47 -40.59
N HIS A 306 -18.33 9.65 -39.54
CA HIS A 306 -19.51 9.48 -38.69
C HIS A 306 -19.09 9.45 -37.22
N PRO A 307 -18.64 10.59 -36.65
CA PRO A 307 -18.23 10.64 -35.26
C PRO A 307 -19.41 10.26 -34.35
N ALA A 308 -19.13 9.50 -33.29
CA ALA A 308 -20.15 9.22 -32.28
C ALA A 308 -20.64 10.53 -31.66
N ILE A 309 -21.96 10.72 -31.58
CA ILE A 309 -22.57 11.94 -31.04
C ILE A 309 -23.18 11.61 -29.68
N ILE A 310 -22.96 12.48 -28.71
CA ILE A 310 -23.64 12.47 -27.41
C ILE A 310 -24.55 13.68 -27.31
N ALA A 311 -25.79 13.46 -26.88
CA ALA A 311 -26.74 14.51 -26.56
C ALA A 311 -26.57 14.93 -25.09
N LEU A 312 -26.23 16.20 -24.87
CA LEU A 312 -26.15 16.81 -23.56
C LEU A 312 -27.45 17.54 -23.24
N HIS A 313 -28.10 17.19 -22.13
CA HIS A 313 -29.35 17.82 -21.69
C HIS A 313 -29.07 18.86 -20.60
N THR A 314 -28.96 20.12 -20.99
CA THR A 314 -28.46 21.23 -20.14
C THR A 314 -29.50 21.81 -19.18
N GLY A 315 -30.79 21.69 -19.52
CA GLY A 315 -31.93 22.15 -18.74
C GLY A 315 -32.07 21.50 -17.36
N GLU A 316 -32.99 22.01 -16.55
CA GLU A 316 -33.27 21.47 -15.22
C GLU A 316 -34.14 20.21 -15.24
N GLN A 317 -34.92 20.05 -16.30
CA GLN A 317 -35.78 18.92 -16.57
C GLN A 317 -35.59 18.48 -18.02
N VAL A 318 -35.83 17.20 -18.30
CA VAL A 318 -35.87 16.66 -19.66
C VAL A 318 -37.32 16.40 -20.02
N GLU A 319 -37.83 17.15 -20.99
CA GLU A 319 -39.09 16.80 -21.64
C GLU A 319 -38.88 15.56 -22.51
N LEU A 320 -39.71 14.53 -22.34
CA LEU A 320 -39.57 13.29 -23.08
C LEU A 320 -40.10 13.45 -24.51
N PRO A 321 -39.26 13.27 -25.54
CA PRO A 321 -39.69 13.31 -26.93
C PRO A 321 -40.41 12.00 -27.33
N TYR A 322 -40.40 10.99 -26.47
CA TYR A 322 -40.93 9.66 -26.72
C TYR A 322 -42.04 9.22 -25.75
N LEU A 323 -42.69 8.10 -26.08
CA LEU A 323 -43.64 7.41 -25.22
C LEU A 323 -42.93 6.69 -24.06
N PRO A 324 -43.16 7.05 -22.78
CA PRO A 324 -42.59 6.33 -21.65
C PRO A 324 -43.32 5.00 -21.40
N ASP A 325 -42.67 4.05 -20.74
CA ASP A 325 -43.31 2.79 -20.36
C ASP A 325 -44.44 3.01 -19.34
N PRO A 326 -45.69 2.62 -19.62
CA PRO A 326 -46.80 2.90 -18.70
C PRO A 326 -46.72 2.19 -17.34
N ARG A 327 -45.90 1.14 -17.20
CA ARG A 327 -45.74 0.41 -15.95
C ARG A 327 -44.66 1.00 -15.04
N THR A 328 -43.87 1.96 -15.52
CA THR A 328 -42.88 2.63 -14.68
C THR A 328 -43.53 3.74 -13.86
N THR A 329 -43.44 3.64 -12.54
CA THR A 329 -43.95 4.66 -11.60
C THR A 329 -42.83 5.54 -11.05
N GLY A 330 -41.57 5.18 -11.31
CA GLY A 330 -40.38 5.87 -10.82
C GLY A 330 -39.09 5.15 -11.19
N ALA A 331 -38.01 5.50 -10.49
CA ALA A 331 -36.76 4.76 -10.45
C ALA A 331 -36.51 4.18 -9.06
N VAL A 332 -35.74 3.10 -8.98
CA VAL A 332 -35.17 2.59 -7.72
C VAL A 332 -33.68 2.50 -7.89
N LEU A 333 -32.93 3.10 -6.96
CA LEU A 333 -31.48 2.92 -6.86
C LEU A 333 -31.18 1.93 -5.73
N LEU A 334 -30.29 0.99 -6.00
CA LEU A 334 -29.77 0.02 -5.03
C LEU A 334 -28.28 0.24 -4.84
N ASP A 335 -27.79 -0.09 -3.65
CA ASP A 335 -26.36 0.00 -3.28
C ASP A 335 -25.82 1.43 -3.35
N LEU A 336 -26.65 2.41 -2.99
CA LEU A 336 -26.18 3.78 -2.82
C LEU A 336 -25.19 3.86 -1.66
N PRO A 337 -24.02 4.51 -1.85
CA PRO A 337 -23.07 4.70 -0.76
C PRO A 337 -23.72 5.49 0.37
N GLY A 338 -23.48 5.07 1.62
CA GLY A 338 -24.13 5.61 2.82
C GLY A 338 -25.43 4.90 3.22
N LEU A 339 -25.90 3.93 2.43
CA LEU A 339 -27.00 3.02 2.80
C LEU A 339 -26.51 1.56 2.91
N PRO A 340 -27.20 0.71 3.71
CA PRO A 340 -27.04 -0.74 3.69
C PRO A 340 -27.10 -1.35 2.28
N ALA A 341 -26.29 -2.38 2.05
CA ALA A 341 -26.24 -3.09 0.77
C ALA A 341 -27.62 -3.66 0.37
N GLY A 342 -28.02 -3.44 -0.88
CA GLY A 342 -29.30 -3.87 -1.41
C GLY A 342 -30.53 -3.13 -0.88
N GLU A 343 -30.38 -2.09 -0.06
CA GLU A 343 -31.49 -1.23 0.39
C GLU A 343 -32.03 -0.41 -0.80
N PRO A 344 -33.34 -0.47 -1.10
CA PRO A 344 -33.94 0.27 -2.20
C PRO A 344 -34.17 1.74 -1.84
N PHE A 345 -33.76 2.63 -2.74
CA PHE A 345 -34.06 4.06 -2.68
C PHE A 345 -35.02 4.44 -3.83
N PRO A 346 -36.35 4.44 -3.60
CA PRO A 346 -37.33 4.72 -4.63
C PRO A 346 -37.54 6.23 -4.84
N ILE A 347 -37.55 6.67 -6.10
CA ILE A 347 -37.90 8.03 -6.51
C ILE A 347 -39.06 7.94 -7.50
N PRO A 348 -40.28 8.42 -7.16
CA PRO A 348 -41.40 8.44 -8.10
C PRO A 348 -41.16 9.41 -9.26
N TRP A 349 -41.87 9.25 -10.37
CA TRP A 349 -41.77 10.20 -11.50
C TRP A 349 -42.59 11.49 -11.29
N ASP A 350 -43.59 11.48 -10.43
CA ASP A 350 -44.47 12.62 -10.08
C ASP A 350 -44.97 13.45 -11.27
N GLY A 351 -45.22 12.78 -12.40
CA GLY A 351 -45.86 13.38 -13.57
C GLY A 351 -47.35 13.52 -13.36
N ASP A 352 -47.95 14.61 -13.86
CA ASP A 352 -49.41 14.83 -13.76
C ASP A 352 -50.20 13.75 -14.52
N VAL A 353 -49.56 13.15 -15.53
CA VAL A 353 -50.10 12.13 -16.44
C VAL A 353 -48.97 11.17 -16.84
N TRP A 354 -49.32 9.91 -17.11
CA TRP A 354 -48.34 8.83 -17.36
C TRP A 354 -47.36 9.12 -18.50
N HIS A 355 -47.80 9.86 -19.53
CA HIS A 355 -46.98 10.20 -20.70
C HIS A 355 -46.12 11.47 -20.53
N ARG A 356 -46.20 12.14 -19.37
CA ARG A 356 -45.34 13.29 -19.00
C ARG A 356 -44.73 13.08 -17.60
N PRO A 357 -43.95 12.01 -17.40
CA PRO A 357 -43.21 11.82 -16.16
C PRO A 357 -42.15 12.91 -16.02
N LYS A 358 -41.86 13.38 -14.80
CA LYS A 358 -40.78 14.33 -14.55
C LYS A 358 -39.45 13.58 -14.50
N SER A 359 -38.39 14.20 -14.99
CA SER A 359 -37.01 13.72 -14.84
C SER A 359 -36.42 14.15 -13.49
N PHE A 360 -35.39 13.47 -12.99
CA PHE A 360 -34.61 13.94 -11.84
C PHE A 360 -33.12 13.92 -12.15
N ARG A 361 -32.36 14.73 -11.44
CA ARG A 361 -30.90 14.80 -11.57
C ARG A 361 -30.25 13.92 -10.52
N LEU A 362 -29.40 13.01 -10.95
CA LEU A 362 -28.43 12.33 -10.09
C LEU A 362 -27.17 13.19 -10.04
N ARG A 363 -26.79 13.64 -8.84
CA ARG A 363 -25.62 14.47 -8.57
C ARG A 363 -24.62 13.69 -7.72
N LEU A 364 -23.39 13.56 -8.21
CA LEU A 364 -22.25 13.07 -7.45
C LEU A 364 -21.49 14.27 -6.86
N ALA A 365 -21.27 14.25 -5.56
CA ALA A 365 -20.52 15.28 -4.83
C ALA A 365 -19.53 14.66 -3.84
N GLU A 366 -18.54 15.42 -3.41
CA GLU A 366 -17.61 15.01 -2.37
C GLU A 366 -18.32 14.92 -1.01
N GLY A 367 -18.06 13.84 -0.27
CA GLY A 367 -18.48 13.69 1.13
C GLY A 367 -18.76 12.24 1.52
N SER A 368 -19.12 12.02 2.78
CA SER A 368 -19.42 10.70 3.36
C SER A 368 -20.86 10.55 3.85
N GLY A 369 -21.70 11.58 3.64
CA GLY A 369 -23.09 11.59 4.10
C GLY A 369 -24.01 10.67 3.28
N PRO A 370 -25.15 10.24 3.86
CA PRO A 370 -26.14 9.41 3.17
C PRO A 370 -26.74 10.14 1.95
N PRO A 371 -27.29 9.40 0.98
CA PRO A 371 -27.90 9.99 -0.21
C PRO A 371 -29.12 10.82 0.19
N ARG A 372 -29.28 12.00 -0.44
CA ARG A 372 -30.37 12.93 -0.15
C ARG A 372 -31.10 13.31 -1.43
N PHE A 373 -32.40 13.05 -1.48
CA PHE A 373 -33.28 13.55 -2.53
C PHE A 373 -33.94 14.86 -2.09
N ASP A 374 -33.78 15.90 -2.90
CA ASP A 374 -34.48 17.17 -2.76
C ASP A 374 -35.67 17.18 -3.73
N ASP A 375 -36.88 17.12 -3.18
CA ASP A 375 -38.12 16.99 -3.95
C ASP A 375 -38.43 18.25 -4.79
N GLY A 376 -38.15 19.44 -4.24
CA GLY A 376 -38.45 20.71 -4.91
C GLY A 376 -37.58 20.94 -6.15
N SER A 377 -36.30 20.57 -6.09
CA SER A 377 -35.35 20.70 -7.20
C SER A 377 -35.16 19.40 -8.02
N ARG A 378 -35.78 18.31 -7.57
CA ARG A 378 -35.65 16.94 -8.09
C ARG A 378 -34.20 16.52 -8.28
N VAL A 379 -33.38 16.68 -7.24
CA VAL A 379 -31.96 16.30 -7.25
C VAL A 379 -31.68 15.24 -6.20
N LEU A 380 -31.22 14.06 -6.62
CA LEU A 380 -30.62 13.06 -5.75
C LEU A 380 -29.12 13.34 -5.64
N THR A 381 -28.67 13.82 -4.48
CA THR A 381 -27.24 14.00 -4.20
C THR A 381 -26.68 12.76 -3.52
N VAL A 382 -25.63 12.19 -4.12
CA VAL A 382 -24.88 11.05 -3.60
C VAL A 382 -23.48 11.52 -3.26
N SER A 383 -23.08 11.33 -2.01
CA SER A 383 -21.76 11.74 -1.52
C SER A 383 -20.78 10.59 -1.62
N LEU A 384 -19.57 10.85 -2.12
CA LEU A 384 -18.51 9.85 -2.20
C LEU A 384 -17.19 10.36 -1.58
N PRO A 385 -16.57 9.61 -0.66
CA PRO A 385 -15.29 9.99 -0.08
C PRO A 385 -14.16 10.00 -1.12
N LYS A 386 -13.09 10.75 -0.82
CA LYS A 386 -11.89 10.83 -1.68
C LYS A 386 -11.30 9.44 -1.92
N GLY A 387 -11.07 9.10 -3.19
CA GLY A 387 -10.41 7.86 -3.57
C GLY A 387 -11.31 6.62 -3.58
N THR A 388 -12.62 6.78 -3.41
CA THR A 388 -13.57 5.66 -3.40
C THR A 388 -14.25 5.49 -4.77
N VAL A 389 -14.64 4.25 -5.08
CA VAL A 389 -15.49 3.88 -6.21
C VAL A 389 -16.70 3.13 -5.69
N ALA A 390 -17.89 3.48 -6.15
CA ALA A 390 -19.13 2.78 -5.80
C ALA A 390 -19.89 2.35 -7.07
N THR A 391 -20.50 1.17 -7.05
CA THR A 391 -21.38 0.69 -8.11
C THR A 391 -22.81 0.74 -7.61
N VAL A 392 -23.67 1.47 -8.31
CA VAL A 392 -25.08 1.67 -7.99
C VAL A 392 -25.93 1.01 -9.08
N ARG A 393 -26.92 0.20 -8.70
CA ARG A 393 -27.85 -0.39 -9.66
C ARG A 393 -29.09 0.49 -9.79
N LEU A 394 -29.44 0.86 -11.02
CA LEU A 394 -30.60 1.68 -11.35
C LEU A 394 -31.66 0.84 -12.04
N CYS A 395 -32.81 0.67 -11.39
CA CYS A 395 -33.97 -0.08 -11.86
C CYS A 395 -35.17 0.85 -12.12
N SER A 396 -36.13 0.40 -12.92
CA SER A 396 -37.45 1.04 -12.96
C SER A 396 -38.26 0.62 -11.75
N ARG A 397 -38.90 1.59 -11.09
CA ARG A 397 -39.90 1.32 -10.07
C ARG A 397 -41.19 0.89 -10.75
N ILE A 398 -41.76 -0.23 -10.34
CA ILE A 398 -43.03 -0.74 -10.84
C ILE A 398 -44.02 -0.89 -9.69
N ASP A 399 -45.30 -0.78 -10.02
CA ASP A 399 -46.36 -1.39 -9.22
C ASP A 399 -46.62 -2.78 -9.83
N LEU A 400 -46.40 -3.87 -9.10
CA LEU A 400 -46.50 -5.21 -9.68
C LEU A 400 -47.97 -5.65 -9.72
N ASP A 401 -48.49 -5.85 -10.93
CA ASP A 401 -49.81 -6.45 -11.14
C ASP A 401 -49.63 -7.84 -11.76
N GLU A 402 -49.89 -8.89 -10.99
CA GLU A 402 -49.77 -10.29 -11.44
C GLU A 402 -50.77 -10.64 -12.56
N ALA A 403 -51.89 -9.93 -12.68
CA ALA A 403 -52.85 -10.14 -13.75
C ALA A 403 -52.33 -9.64 -15.09
N ILE A 404 -51.47 -8.60 -15.07
CA ILE A 404 -50.84 -8.00 -16.25
C ILE A 404 -49.48 -8.63 -16.54
N MET A 405 -48.62 -8.81 -15.54
CA MET A 405 -47.25 -9.30 -15.71
C MET A 405 -47.21 -10.82 -15.77
N GLY A 406 -47.19 -11.36 -16.99
CA GLY A 406 -47.22 -12.79 -17.27
C GLY A 406 -46.08 -13.59 -16.64
N MET A 407 -44.92 -12.97 -16.42
CA MET A 407 -43.79 -13.60 -15.71
C MET A 407 -44.15 -14.01 -14.28
N ALA A 408 -45.06 -13.31 -13.60
CA ALA A 408 -45.53 -13.70 -12.27
C ALA A 408 -46.16 -15.10 -12.27
N SER A 409 -46.86 -15.44 -13.35
CA SER A 409 -47.43 -16.79 -13.50
C SER A 409 -46.38 -17.88 -13.67
N TRP A 410 -45.17 -17.57 -14.15
CA TRP A 410 -44.09 -18.55 -14.20
C TRP A 410 -43.56 -18.87 -12.81
N CYS A 411 -43.51 -17.87 -11.91
CA CYS A 411 -43.13 -18.07 -10.52
C CYS A 411 -44.13 -18.97 -9.77
N ARG A 412 -45.42 -18.91 -10.15
CA ARG A 412 -46.51 -19.69 -9.56
C ARG A 412 -46.71 -21.09 -10.17
N LYS A 413 -46.05 -21.41 -11.29
CA LYS A 413 -46.23 -22.72 -11.97
C LYS A 413 -45.48 -23.81 -11.21
N GLU A 414 -46.17 -24.93 -10.94
CA GLU A 414 -45.56 -26.13 -10.35
C GLU A 414 -44.40 -26.65 -11.21
N ALA A 415 -43.31 -27.05 -10.55
CA ALA A 415 -42.24 -27.75 -11.22
C ALA A 415 -42.73 -29.14 -11.66
N PRO A 416 -42.44 -29.60 -12.89
CA PRO A 416 -42.77 -30.96 -13.29
C PRO A 416 -42.09 -31.95 -12.34
N GLN A 417 -42.81 -32.99 -11.91
CA GLN A 417 -42.24 -34.05 -11.07
C GLN A 417 -40.98 -34.61 -11.74
N ALA A 418 -39.87 -34.66 -10.99
CA ALA A 418 -38.63 -35.28 -11.45
C ALA A 418 -38.91 -36.76 -11.77
N PRO A 419 -38.60 -37.26 -12.99
CA PRO A 419 -38.84 -38.66 -13.31
C PRO A 419 -37.93 -39.54 -12.44
N GLY A 420 -38.51 -40.31 -11.52
CA GLY A 420 -37.81 -41.37 -10.78
C GLY A 420 -37.67 -41.20 -9.26
N ALA A 421 -38.33 -40.23 -8.62
CA ALA A 421 -38.43 -40.24 -7.16
C ALA A 421 -39.33 -41.39 -6.68
N ALA A 422 -38.94 -42.08 -5.61
CA ALA A 422 -39.75 -43.08 -4.92
C ALA A 422 -41.13 -42.49 -4.55
N THR A 423 -42.12 -43.34 -4.28
CA THR A 423 -43.48 -42.94 -3.86
C THR A 423 -43.42 -41.95 -2.70
N GLU A 424 -43.45 -40.67 -3.04
CA GLU A 424 -43.48 -39.54 -2.11
C GLU A 424 -44.77 -39.65 -1.31
N THR A 425 -44.66 -39.50 0.01
CA THR A 425 -45.85 -39.50 0.87
C THR A 425 -46.66 -38.21 0.64
N GLU A 426 -47.98 -38.25 0.88
CA GLU A 426 -48.83 -37.07 0.75
C GLU A 426 -48.32 -35.87 1.58
N ALA A 427 -47.71 -36.14 2.74
CA ALA A 427 -47.12 -35.13 3.60
C ALA A 427 -45.87 -34.48 2.99
N GLU A 428 -44.99 -35.25 2.35
CA GLU A 428 -43.80 -34.75 1.66
C GLU A 428 -44.19 -33.92 0.42
N ALA A 429 -45.19 -34.39 -0.35
CA ALA A 429 -45.72 -33.65 -1.49
C ALA A 429 -46.34 -32.30 -1.05
N ALA A 430 -47.13 -32.30 0.03
CA ALA A 430 -47.71 -31.08 0.59
C ALA A 430 -46.63 -30.11 1.10
N ALA A 431 -45.59 -30.61 1.78
CA ALA A 431 -44.47 -29.80 2.24
C ALA A 431 -43.66 -29.20 1.08
N ARG A 432 -43.42 -29.96 0.00
CA ARG A 432 -42.79 -29.45 -1.23
C ARG A 432 -43.62 -28.33 -1.85
N MET A 433 -44.92 -28.54 -2.04
CA MET A 433 -45.83 -27.54 -2.61
C MET A 433 -45.86 -26.25 -1.76
N ALA A 434 -45.90 -26.38 -0.43
CA ALA A 434 -45.83 -25.23 0.46
C ALA A 434 -44.49 -24.48 0.35
N ALA A 435 -43.37 -25.20 0.29
CA ALA A 435 -42.05 -24.58 0.12
C ALA A 435 -41.88 -23.91 -1.25
N GLU A 436 -42.44 -24.48 -2.32
CA GLU A 436 -42.45 -23.87 -3.65
C GLU A 436 -43.32 -22.60 -3.68
N SER A 437 -44.51 -22.64 -3.07
CA SER A 437 -45.36 -21.44 -2.92
C SER A 437 -44.63 -20.34 -2.16
N GLN A 438 -43.96 -20.69 -1.05
CA GLN A 438 -43.20 -19.71 -0.26
C GLN A 438 -42.05 -19.09 -1.06
N ARG A 439 -41.34 -19.87 -1.89
CA ARG A 439 -40.31 -19.33 -2.79
C ARG A 439 -40.92 -18.40 -3.85
N ALA A 440 -42.07 -18.78 -4.41
CA ALA A 440 -42.78 -17.95 -5.38
C ALA A 440 -43.19 -16.61 -4.76
N ASP A 441 -43.75 -16.62 -3.55
CA ASP A 441 -44.11 -15.41 -2.81
C ASP A 441 -42.88 -14.51 -2.57
N GLN A 442 -41.76 -15.07 -2.13
CA GLN A 442 -40.50 -14.31 -1.94
C GLN A 442 -40.00 -13.65 -3.24
N VAL A 443 -40.07 -14.37 -4.37
CA VAL A 443 -39.67 -13.81 -5.68
C VAL A 443 -40.60 -12.67 -6.10
N LEU A 444 -41.92 -12.83 -5.88
CA LEU A 444 -42.91 -11.81 -6.21
C LEU A 444 -42.82 -10.60 -5.28
N GLU A 445 -42.49 -10.78 -4.00
CA GLU A 445 -42.17 -9.68 -3.08
C GLU A 445 -40.94 -8.88 -3.55
N LEU A 446 -39.88 -9.57 -3.98
CA LEU A 446 -38.71 -8.91 -4.58
C LEU A 446 -39.07 -8.18 -5.88
N ALA A 447 -39.93 -8.75 -6.71
CA ALA A 447 -40.40 -8.11 -7.94
C ALA A 447 -41.27 -6.87 -7.66
N ALA A 448 -42.18 -6.95 -6.69
CA ALA A 448 -42.99 -5.82 -6.21
C ALA A 448 -42.12 -4.71 -5.62
N ALA A 449 -41.04 -5.07 -4.93
CA ALA A 449 -40.02 -4.12 -4.47
C ALA A 449 -39.08 -3.60 -5.58
N SER A 450 -39.29 -3.99 -6.85
CA SER A 450 -38.43 -3.63 -8.00
C SER A 450 -36.96 -4.09 -7.87
N ARG A 451 -36.74 -5.23 -7.19
CA ARG A 451 -35.43 -5.82 -6.90
C ARG A 451 -35.15 -7.10 -7.69
N HIS A 452 -36.06 -7.49 -8.58
CA HIS A 452 -35.94 -8.71 -9.37
C HIS A 452 -35.65 -8.40 -10.85
N TRP A 453 -34.46 -8.80 -11.32
CA TRP A 453 -33.94 -8.46 -12.66
C TRP A 453 -34.84 -8.91 -13.82
N MET A 454 -35.59 -10.00 -13.67
CA MET A 454 -36.53 -10.45 -14.71
C MET A 454 -37.71 -9.49 -14.92
N PHE A 455 -38.12 -8.74 -13.90
CA PHE A 455 -39.23 -7.78 -14.01
C PHE A 455 -38.70 -6.37 -14.31
N THR A 456 -37.61 -6.00 -13.62
CA THR A 456 -36.98 -4.69 -13.68
C THR A 456 -35.46 -4.87 -13.79
N PRO A 457 -34.91 -5.14 -14.99
CA PRO A 457 -33.47 -5.17 -15.20
C PRO A 457 -32.85 -3.84 -14.80
N TRP A 458 -31.57 -3.85 -14.43
CA TRP A 458 -30.85 -2.66 -13.99
C TRP A 458 -29.76 -2.21 -14.97
N HIS A 459 -29.45 -0.92 -14.91
CA HIS A 459 -28.18 -0.39 -15.36
C HIS A 459 -27.22 -0.26 -14.18
N GLU A 460 -25.94 -0.57 -14.40
CA GLU A 460 -24.89 -0.31 -13.42
C GLU A 460 -24.31 1.09 -13.65
N LEU A 461 -24.33 1.90 -12.61
CA LEU A 461 -23.72 3.22 -12.56
C LEU A 461 -22.47 3.15 -11.70
N THR A 462 -21.33 3.54 -12.27
CA THR A 462 -20.07 3.66 -11.53
C THR A 462 -19.88 5.10 -11.06
N LEU A 463 -19.87 5.33 -9.76
CA LEU A 463 -19.54 6.61 -9.15
C LEU A 463 -18.07 6.59 -8.75
N VAL A 464 -17.30 7.59 -9.19
CA VAL A 464 -15.85 7.65 -8.98
C VAL A 464 -15.48 8.99 -8.35
N HIS A 465 -14.80 8.93 -7.20
CA HIS A 465 -14.08 10.08 -6.67
C HIS A 465 -12.59 9.89 -6.93
N ALA A 466 -12.14 10.36 -8.08
CA ALA A 466 -10.77 10.22 -8.53
C ALA A 466 -9.84 11.18 -7.77
N VAL A 467 -8.81 10.66 -7.12
CA VAL A 467 -7.78 11.47 -6.47
C VAL A 467 -6.51 11.52 -7.30
N GLN A 468 -5.94 12.71 -7.47
CA GLN A 468 -4.73 12.89 -8.27
C GLN A 468 -3.57 12.07 -7.70
N GLN A 469 -3.47 12.04 -6.38
CA GLN A 469 -2.46 11.34 -5.61
C GLN A 469 -3.13 10.48 -4.53
N PRO A 470 -2.52 9.37 -4.08
CA PRO A 470 -3.04 8.59 -2.96
C PRO A 470 -3.32 9.45 -1.72
N VAL A 471 -4.43 9.19 -1.02
CA VAL A 471 -4.89 10.06 0.08
C VAL A 471 -4.04 9.96 1.35
N LYS A 472 -3.18 8.94 1.44
CA LYS A 472 -2.21 8.78 2.53
C LYS A 472 -0.81 8.55 1.96
N THR A 473 0.18 9.07 2.68
CA THR A 473 1.60 8.86 2.40
C THR A 473 2.00 7.44 2.83
N PRO A 474 2.65 6.64 1.97
CA PRO A 474 3.02 5.27 2.32
C PRO A 474 4.09 5.25 3.41
N VAL A 475 4.01 4.28 4.33
CA VAL A 475 4.97 4.10 5.43
C VAL A 475 5.63 2.73 5.30
N LEU A 476 6.95 2.70 5.08
CA LEU A 476 7.74 1.48 4.97
C LEU A 476 8.26 1.04 6.33
N THR A 477 8.15 -0.27 6.60
CA THR A 477 8.84 -0.96 7.68
C THR A 477 9.52 -2.21 7.13
N LEU A 478 10.84 -2.16 6.96
CA LEU A 478 11.68 -3.29 6.61
C LEU A 478 11.97 -4.16 7.83
N LEU A 479 11.92 -5.47 7.61
CA LEU A 479 12.32 -6.48 8.58
C LEU A 479 13.79 -6.83 8.34
N LEU A 480 14.58 -6.82 9.41
CA LEU A 480 15.95 -7.33 9.36
C LEU A 480 15.91 -8.87 9.26
N PRO A 481 16.76 -9.49 8.43
CA PRO A 481 16.86 -10.94 8.38
C PRO A 481 17.27 -11.50 9.74
N PRO A 482 16.72 -12.64 10.16
CA PRO A 482 17.09 -13.25 11.43
C PRO A 482 18.57 -13.68 11.39
N PRO A 483 19.28 -13.66 12.53
CA PRO A 483 20.69 -14.08 12.61
C PRO A 483 20.95 -15.49 12.09
N THR A 484 19.91 -16.34 12.09
CA THR A 484 19.94 -17.74 11.65
C THR A 484 19.87 -17.91 10.14
N SER A 485 19.55 -16.87 9.38
CA SER A 485 19.48 -16.90 7.91
C SER A 485 20.02 -15.60 7.32
N PRO A 486 21.35 -15.36 7.42
CA PRO A 486 21.97 -14.15 6.90
C PRO A 486 22.01 -14.15 5.37
N ARG A 487 22.38 -13.00 4.79
CA ARG A 487 22.75 -12.88 3.38
C ARG A 487 23.76 -13.98 3.00
N PRO A 488 23.56 -14.73 1.91
CA PRO A 488 24.48 -15.80 1.51
C PRO A 488 25.89 -15.28 1.22
N GLU A 489 26.89 -16.13 1.43
CA GLU A 489 28.28 -15.82 1.05
C GLU A 489 28.38 -15.49 -0.45
N HIS A 490 29.17 -14.47 -0.76
CA HIS A 490 29.40 -13.94 -2.11
C HIS A 490 28.13 -13.46 -2.86
N ALA A 491 27.00 -13.29 -2.18
CA ALA A 491 25.80 -12.75 -2.80
C ALA A 491 26.01 -11.30 -3.24
N THR A 492 25.66 -10.97 -4.48
CA THR A 492 25.71 -9.61 -5.02
C THR A 492 24.37 -8.86 -4.89
N ALA A 493 23.30 -9.60 -4.58
CA ALA A 493 21.98 -9.05 -4.28
C ALA A 493 21.63 -9.14 -2.79
N GLU A 494 20.62 -8.37 -2.38
CA GLU A 494 20.00 -8.42 -1.07
C GLU A 494 18.49 -8.67 -1.19
N HIS A 495 18.00 -9.66 -0.43
CA HIS A 495 16.58 -9.93 -0.31
C HIS A 495 15.97 -9.04 0.76
N LEU A 496 14.88 -8.36 0.40
CA LEU A 496 14.09 -7.52 1.30
C LEU A 496 12.77 -8.20 1.66
N ALA A 497 12.35 -8.00 2.90
CA ALA A 497 11.02 -8.31 3.40
C ALA A 497 10.56 -7.20 4.35
N GLY A 498 9.26 -6.95 4.39
CA GLY A 498 8.72 -5.86 5.19
C GLY A 498 7.25 -5.60 4.94
N THR A 499 6.78 -4.48 5.46
CA THR A 499 5.42 -3.98 5.28
C THR A 499 5.43 -2.56 4.74
N ILE A 500 4.43 -2.23 3.93
CA ILE A 500 4.15 -0.87 3.46
C ILE A 500 2.70 -0.57 3.85
N ALA A 501 2.49 0.31 4.83
CA ALA A 501 1.17 0.84 5.14
C ALA A 501 0.79 1.88 4.07
N LEU A 502 -0.42 1.80 3.55
CA LEU A 502 -0.94 2.61 2.44
C LEU A 502 -2.46 2.76 2.52
N ASP A 503 -3.02 3.60 1.67
CA ASP A 503 -4.47 3.69 1.48
C ASP A 503 -4.93 2.81 0.31
N GLU A 504 -5.65 1.72 0.59
CA GLU A 504 -6.00 0.71 -0.42
C GLU A 504 -6.92 1.24 -1.51
N ASP A 505 -7.84 2.14 -1.17
CA ASP A 505 -8.84 2.64 -2.10
C ASP A 505 -8.22 3.58 -3.14
N SER A 506 -7.22 4.37 -2.72
CA SER A 506 -6.56 5.34 -3.59
C SER A 506 -5.25 4.88 -4.23
N THR A 507 -4.60 3.82 -3.74
CA THR A 507 -3.29 3.37 -4.23
C THR A 507 -3.42 2.22 -5.25
N GLY A 508 -3.04 2.48 -6.50
CA GLY A 508 -3.05 1.49 -7.58
C GLY A 508 -1.70 0.82 -7.85
N ARG A 509 -0.61 1.50 -7.47
CA ARG A 509 0.77 1.04 -7.70
C ARG A 509 1.65 1.35 -6.50
N VAL A 510 2.58 0.46 -6.20
CA VAL A 510 3.65 0.68 -5.21
C VAL A 510 4.99 0.37 -5.86
N ASP A 511 5.93 1.29 -5.75
CA ASP A 511 7.33 1.12 -6.14
C ASP A 511 8.23 1.28 -4.90
N LEU A 512 9.34 0.54 -4.86
CA LEU A 512 10.37 0.70 -3.86
C LEU A 512 11.64 1.19 -4.54
N VAL A 513 12.18 2.32 -4.08
CA VAL A 513 13.40 2.94 -4.64
C VAL A 513 14.48 2.98 -3.57
N ALA A 514 15.69 2.56 -3.95
CA ALA A 514 16.87 2.60 -3.10
C ALA A 514 17.72 3.83 -3.42
N GLU A 515 18.24 4.49 -2.38
CA GLU A 515 19.23 5.54 -2.47
C GLU A 515 20.41 5.24 -1.55
N TRP A 516 21.64 5.38 -2.03
CA TRP A 516 22.83 5.22 -1.19
C TRP A 516 23.99 6.08 -1.70
N THR A 517 25.04 6.17 -0.88
CA THR A 517 26.30 6.79 -1.29
C THR A 517 27.31 5.69 -1.57
N GLU A 518 27.75 5.58 -2.81
CA GLU A 518 28.82 4.67 -3.22
C GLU A 518 30.16 5.27 -2.84
N VAL A 519 31.04 4.47 -2.25
CA VAL A 519 32.37 4.88 -1.81
C VAL A 519 33.42 4.04 -2.54
N THR A 520 34.37 4.71 -3.18
CA THR A 520 35.48 4.06 -3.88
C THR A 520 36.83 4.66 -3.50
N ASP A 521 37.89 3.84 -3.57
CA ASP A 521 39.25 4.36 -3.44
C ASP A 521 39.70 5.06 -4.73
N ALA A 522 39.26 6.29 -4.90
CA ALA A 522 39.57 7.16 -6.02
C ALA A 522 39.70 8.62 -5.56
N GLY A 523 40.18 9.48 -6.47
CA GLY A 523 40.30 10.92 -6.22
C GLY A 523 41.51 11.33 -5.36
N PRO A 524 41.64 12.64 -5.06
CA PRO A 524 42.79 13.22 -4.37
C PRO A 524 42.82 12.96 -2.86
N THR A 525 41.71 12.52 -2.28
CA THR A 525 41.56 12.19 -0.86
C THR A 525 41.55 10.67 -0.60
N GLY A 526 41.72 9.86 -1.66
CA GLY A 526 41.53 8.41 -1.61
C GLY A 526 40.09 7.96 -1.35
N ARG A 527 39.15 8.89 -1.16
CA ARG A 527 37.75 8.58 -0.88
C ARG A 527 36.86 9.41 -1.80
N ASP A 528 36.44 8.81 -2.91
CA ASP A 528 35.48 9.40 -3.83
C ASP A 528 34.07 8.88 -3.51
N THR A 529 33.09 9.78 -3.49
CA THR A 529 31.70 9.45 -3.15
C THR A 529 30.75 9.83 -4.26
N ARG A 530 29.81 8.92 -4.57
CA ARG A 530 28.79 9.14 -5.59
C ARG A 530 27.42 8.76 -5.08
N ARG A 531 26.45 9.67 -5.18
CA ARG A 531 25.05 9.34 -4.89
C ARG A 531 24.49 8.43 -5.97
N MET A 532 23.88 7.33 -5.54
CA MET A 532 23.26 6.32 -6.39
C MET A 532 21.76 6.24 -6.08
N THR A 533 20.98 5.94 -7.11
CA THR A 533 19.54 5.69 -7.00
C THR A 533 19.18 4.56 -7.94
N ALA A 534 18.42 3.57 -7.44
CA ALA A 534 17.97 2.43 -8.22
C ALA A 534 16.53 2.04 -7.84
N PRO A 535 15.63 1.76 -8.81
CA PRO A 535 14.38 1.07 -8.50
C PRO A 535 14.70 -0.36 -8.06
N VAL A 536 14.04 -0.82 -6.99
CA VAL A 536 14.19 -2.20 -6.48
C VAL A 536 13.11 -3.08 -7.10
N PHE A 537 11.84 -2.73 -6.90
CA PHE A 537 10.71 -3.38 -7.55
C PHE A 537 9.54 -2.42 -7.68
N GLY A 538 8.59 -2.78 -8.53
CA GLY A 538 7.34 -2.06 -8.71
C GLY A 538 6.19 -3.02 -9.00
N MET A 539 5.04 -2.82 -8.37
CA MET A 539 3.88 -3.67 -8.55
C MET A 539 2.56 -2.91 -8.52
N LEU A 540 1.56 -3.43 -9.24
CA LEU A 540 0.17 -3.01 -9.07
C LEU A 540 -0.41 -3.67 -7.83
N THR A 541 -1.13 -2.90 -7.00
CA THR A 541 -1.75 -3.39 -5.76
C THR A 541 -2.80 -4.47 -6.05
N ASP A 542 -3.46 -4.43 -7.20
CA ASP A 542 -4.42 -5.46 -7.65
C ASP A 542 -3.77 -6.84 -7.92
N ARG A 543 -2.44 -6.92 -8.01
CA ARG A 543 -1.72 -8.21 -8.09
C ARG A 543 -1.37 -8.81 -6.72
N ALA A 544 -1.55 -8.07 -5.63
CA ALA A 544 -1.33 -8.58 -4.29
C ALA A 544 -2.45 -9.57 -3.90
N ASN A 545 -2.09 -10.61 -3.14
CA ASN A 545 -3.06 -11.53 -2.58
C ASN A 545 -3.79 -10.87 -1.40
N ARG A 546 -5.10 -11.08 -1.25
CA ARG A 546 -5.89 -10.49 -0.15
C ARG A 546 -6.29 -11.48 0.93
N ASP A 547 -6.26 -12.77 0.62
CA ASP A 547 -6.83 -13.81 1.48
C ASP A 547 -5.76 -14.64 2.20
N SER A 548 -4.53 -14.64 1.70
CA SER A 548 -3.45 -15.47 2.22
C SER A 548 -2.81 -14.88 3.49
N ALA A 549 -2.22 -15.73 4.32
CA ALA A 549 -1.49 -15.26 5.49
C ALA A 549 -0.21 -14.48 5.08
N PRO A 550 0.14 -13.40 5.78
CA PRO A 550 1.40 -12.67 5.54
C PRO A 550 2.63 -13.60 5.52
N GLY A 551 3.52 -13.39 4.55
CA GLY A 551 4.74 -14.19 4.37
C GLY A 551 4.56 -15.49 3.57
N THR A 552 3.33 -15.92 3.25
CA THR A 552 3.08 -17.11 2.41
C THR A 552 3.07 -16.81 0.91
N GLU A 553 2.72 -15.58 0.54
CA GLU A 553 2.72 -15.06 -0.82
C GLU A 553 3.77 -13.95 -0.97
N PRO A 554 4.27 -13.68 -2.19
CA PRO A 554 5.25 -12.62 -2.43
C PRO A 554 4.78 -11.25 -1.97
N ALA A 555 3.48 -10.99 -2.09
CA ALA A 555 2.81 -9.77 -1.66
C ALA A 555 1.40 -10.09 -1.15
N VAL A 556 1.09 -9.67 0.07
CA VAL A 556 -0.24 -9.78 0.70
C VAL A 556 -0.70 -8.38 1.10
N LEU A 557 -1.88 -7.95 0.65
CA LEU A 557 -2.48 -6.66 1.00
C LEU A 557 -3.74 -6.90 1.84
N GLN A 558 -3.69 -6.50 3.10
CA GLN A 558 -4.80 -6.63 4.05
C GLN A 558 -4.88 -5.37 4.93
N ASN A 559 -6.08 -4.81 5.06
CA ASN A 559 -6.40 -3.73 6.00
C ASN A 559 -5.46 -2.52 5.91
N GLY A 560 -5.05 -2.10 4.71
CA GLY A 560 -4.12 -0.97 4.52
C GLY A 560 -2.65 -1.34 4.58
N VAL A 561 -2.28 -2.61 4.73
CA VAL A 561 -0.89 -3.03 4.91
C VAL A 561 -0.48 -4.05 3.85
N LEU A 562 0.46 -3.65 2.99
CA LEU A 562 1.11 -4.51 2.02
C LEU A 562 2.32 -5.19 2.65
N THR A 563 2.22 -6.47 2.99
CA THR A 563 3.37 -7.29 3.40
C THR A 563 4.03 -7.87 2.16
N PHE A 564 5.36 -7.75 2.05
CA PHE A 564 6.10 -8.25 0.90
C PHE A 564 7.35 -9.05 1.32
N SER A 565 7.76 -9.99 0.46
CA SER A 565 9.02 -10.73 0.58
C SER A 565 9.57 -11.08 -0.80
N THR A 566 10.73 -10.53 -1.12
CA THR A 566 11.45 -10.82 -2.38
C THR A 566 12.01 -12.24 -2.40
N GLN A 567 12.32 -12.84 -1.25
CA GLN A 567 12.78 -14.23 -1.16
C GLN A 567 11.65 -15.20 -1.52
N VAL A 568 10.47 -15.03 -0.91
CA VAL A 568 9.27 -15.83 -1.23
C VAL A 568 8.90 -15.66 -2.71
N SER A 569 9.07 -14.45 -3.24
CA SER A 569 8.88 -14.18 -4.67
C SER A 569 9.81 -15.00 -5.56
N GLU A 570 11.10 -15.06 -5.23
CA GLU A 570 12.10 -15.80 -6.01
C GLU A 570 11.84 -17.32 -5.92
N ASP A 571 11.55 -17.84 -4.72
CA ASP A 571 11.30 -19.27 -4.50
C ASP A 571 10.07 -19.74 -5.27
N LYS A 572 8.98 -18.95 -5.29
CA LYS A 572 7.80 -19.27 -6.09
C LYS A 572 8.05 -19.14 -7.59
N ALA A 573 8.83 -18.17 -8.03
CA ALA A 573 9.20 -18.04 -9.44
C ALA A 573 10.00 -19.27 -9.91
N LYS A 574 10.95 -19.76 -9.09
CA LYS A 574 11.70 -21.00 -9.34
C LYS A 574 10.78 -22.22 -9.37
N ALA A 575 9.87 -22.36 -8.41
CA ALA A 575 8.90 -23.46 -8.37
C ALA A 575 7.95 -23.43 -9.59
N ALA A 576 7.47 -22.25 -9.99
CA ALA A 576 6.63 -22.07 -11.17
C ALA A 576 7.38 -22.43 -12.46
N ALA A 577 8.65 -22.02 -12.59
CA ALA A 577 9.48 -22.38 -13.73
C ALA A 577 9.71 -23.91 -13.83
N ALA A 578 9.97 -24.57 -12.70
CA ALA A 578 10.09 -26.03 -12.64
C ALA A 578 8.78 -26.75 -13.02
N ALA A 579 7.64 -26.24 -12.59
CA ALA A 579 6.33 -26.77 -12.96
C ALA A 579 5.98 -26.53 -14.44
N ALA A 580 6.33 -25.37 -15.00
CA ALA A 580 6.13 -25.05 -16.41
C ALA A 580 6.98 -25.93 -17.35
N ALA A 581 8.11 -26.45 -16.87
CA ALA A 581 8.93 -27.42 -17.59
C ALA A 581 8.26 -28.80 -17.70
N THR A 582 7.28 -29.11 -16.85
CA THR A 582 6.58 -30.42 -16.81
C THR A 582 5.14 -30.37 -17.34
N ASP A 583 4.49 -29.21 -17.36
CA ASP A 583 3.10 -29.05 -17.83
C ASP A 583 2.90 -27.70 -18.57
N LYS A 584 2.61 -27.79 -19.88
CA LYS A 584 2.46 -26.60 -20.75
C LYS A 584 1.22 -25.76 -20.44
N ASP A 585 0.19 -26.31 -19.80
CA ASP A 585 -1.02 -25.54 -19.45
C ASP A 585 -0.84 -24.71 -18.18
N LYS A 586 0.08 -25.12 -17.27
CA LYS A 586 0.47 -24.31 -16.10
C LYS A 586 1.38 -23.13 -16.44
N ALA A 587 1.95 -23.08 -17.64
CA ALA A 587 2.80 -21.98 -18.11
C ALA A 587 2.05 -20.66 -18.38
N LYS A 588 0.71 -20.65 -18.36
CA LYS A 588 -0.11 -19.47 -18.71
C LYS A 588 -0.27 -18.42 -17.59
N ARG A 589 0.06 -18.72 -16.33
CA ARG A 589 0.02 -17.74 -15.23
C ARG A 589 1.40 -17.16 -14.96
N THR A 590 1.64 -15.92 -15.36
CA THR A 590 2.87 -15.19 -14.98
C THR A 590 2.85 -14.89 -13.48
N PRO A 591 3.76 -15.45 -12.67
CA PRO A 591 3.80 -15.17 -11.24
C PRO A 591 4.11 -13.69 -10.98
N LEU A 592 3.67 -13.17 -9.85
CA LEU A 592 4.14 -11.88 -9.35
C LEU A 592 5.62 -12.07 -8.97
N VAL A 593 6.50 -11.24 -9.54
CA VAL A 593 7.93 -11.26 -9.26
C VAL A 593 8.32 -9.92 -8.68
N LEU A 594 8.64 -9.90 -7.39
CA LEU A 594 9.29 -8.80 -6.71
C LEU A 594 10.79 -9.08 -6.74
N GLU A 595 11.53 -8.24 -7.46
CA GLU A 595 12.97 -8.38 -7.59
C GLU A 595 13.68 -8.02 -6.29
N LYS A 596 14.75 -8.75 -6.01
CA LYS A 596 15.74 -8.43 -4.98
C LYS A 596 16.61 -7.27 -5.44
N HIS A 597 17.23 -6.53 -4.52
CA HIS A 597 18.08 -5.41 -4.89
C HIS A 597 19.47 -5.92 -5.31
N GLU A 598 19.81 -5.77 -6.59
CA GLU A 598 21.11 -6.18 -7.15
C GLU A 598 22.12 -5.04 -7.11
N PHE A 599 23.29 -5.27 -6.51
CA PHE A 599 24.39 -4.31 -6.45
C PHE A 599 25.52 -4.62 -7.44
N GLY A 600 25.62 -5.86 -7.92
CA GLY A 600 26.72 -6.32 -8.77
C GLY A 600 28.05 -6.55 -8.04
N ASP A 601 28.10 -6.36 -6.72
CA ASP A 601 29.26 -6.65 -5.87
C ASP A 601 28.84 -7.09 -4.46
N THR A 602 29.81 -7.46 -3.64
CA THR A 602 29.63 -8.04 -2.30
C THR A 602 29.82 -7.03 -1.17
N LYS A 603 29.85 -5.72 -1.47
CA LYS A 603 30.22 -4.68 -0.50
C LYS A 603 29.08 -4.33 0.45
N HIS A 604 29.46 -3.89 1.65
CA HIS A 604 28.56 -3.27 2.61
C HIS A 604 28.12 -1.88 2.13
N ARG A 605 26.84 -1.58 2.30
CA ARG A 605 26.23 -0.27 2.04
C ARG A 605 25.16 0.06 3.08
N THR A 606 25.11 1.32 3.48
CA THR A 606 23.95 1.91 4.15
C THR A 606 22.98 2.43 3.10
N VAL A 607 21.86 1.72 2.91
CA VAL A 607 20.87 2.01 1.86
C VAL A 607 19.61 2.60 2.47
N HIS A 608 19.11 3.67 1.86
CA HIS A 608 17.86 4.32 2.22
C HIS A 608 16.77 3.88 1.24
N TYR A 609 15.85 3.03 1.68
CA TYR A 609 14.73 2.56 0.87
C TYR A 609 13.52 3.46 1.06
N ARG A 610 12.93 3.94 -0.04
CA ARG A 610 11.76 4.82 -0.06
C ARG A 610 10.59 4.14 -0.79
N PRO A 611 9.40 4.06 -0.16
CA PRO A 611 8.20 3.64 -0.88
C PRO A 611 7.62 4.80 -1.69
N LEU A 612 7.17 4.51 -2.90
CA LEU A 612 6.44 5.42 -3.77
C LEU A 612 5.06 4.80 -4.05
N ALA A 613 3.99 5.52 -3.74
CA ALA A 613 2.62 5.09 -4.00
C ALA A 613 2.05 5.89 -5.18
N GLY A 614 1.53 5.20 -6.20
CA GLY A 614 0.87 5.78 -7.36
C GLY A 614 -0.65 5.69 -7.26
N SER A 615 -1.34 6.75 -7.70
CA SER A 615 -2.81 6.80 -7.70
C SER A 615 -3.43 5.71 -8.58
N LYS A 616 -4.47 5.06 -8.08
CA LYS A 616 -5.33 4.14 -8.86
C LYS A 616 -6.12 4.86 -9.95
N PHE A 617 -6.21 6.19 -9.87
CA PHE A 617 -7.06 7.01 -10.72
C PHE A 617 -6.30 7.69 -11.86
N ALA A 618 -5.12 7.21 -12.24
CA ALA A 618 -4.30 7.81 -13.30
C ALA A 618 -5.08 8.09 -14.60
N ASP A 619 -5.95 7.16 -15.01
CA ASP A 619 -6.78 7.27 -16.23
C ASP A 619 -7.89 8.34 -16.17
N TYR A 620 -8.12 8.94 -15.00
CA TYR A 620 -9.10 10.01 -14.80
C TYR A 620 -8.47 11.40 -14.85
N PHE A 621 -7.16 11.49 -15.08
CA PHE A 621 -6.40 12.74 -15.20
C PHE A 621 -5.77 12.86 -16.60
N PRO A 622 -5.30 14.05 -17.00
CA PRO A 622 -4.64 14.21 -18.29
C PRO A 622 -3.45 13.26 -18.44
N ALA A 623 -3.31 12.61 -19.60
CA ALA A 623 -2.25 11.61 -19.84
C ALA A 623 -0.83 12.16 -19.58
N GLN A 624 -0.61 13.46 -19.76
CA GLN A 624 0.65 14.14 -19.47
C GLN A 624 1.05 14.12 -17.98
N TYR A 625 0.16 13.72 -17.07
CA TYR A 625 0.49 13.55 -15.65
C TYR A 625 1.21 12.23 -15.38
N ALA A 626 1.07 11.25 -16.28
CA ALA A 626 1.74 9.96 -16.21
C ALA A 626 3.09 9.92 -16.96
N GLU A 627 3.56 11.05 -17.50
CA GLU A 627 4.86 11.12 -18.18
C GLU A 627 6.02 10.80 -17.20
N PRO A 628 7.04 10.03 -17.64
CA PRO A 628 8.21 9.74 -16.82
C PRO A 628 8.88 11.02 -16.29
N GLY A 629 9.25 11.01 -15.01
CA GLY A 629 9.89 12.16 -14.34
C GLY A 629 8.91 13.19 -13.77
N ARG A 630 7.60 13.04 -14.01
CA ARG A 630 6.56 13.83 -13.32
C ARG A 630 6.01 13.04 -12.13
N HIS A 631 6.12 13.59 -10.93
CA HIS A 631 5.62 12.99 -9.69
C HIS A 631 4.17 13.41 -9.36
N THR A 632 3.42 13.81 -10.39
CA THR A 632 2.08 14.43 -10.26
C THR A 632 1.03 13.46 -9.75
N LEU A 633 1.21 12.15 -9.99
CA LEU A 633 0.30 11.07 -9.59
C LEU A 633 0.83 10.19 -8.45
N THR A 634 2.01 10.53 -7.91
CA THR A 634 2.70 9.71 -6.92
C THR A 634 2.94 10.46 -5.62
N VAL A 635 2.88 9.75 -4.50
CA VAL A 635 3.25 10.26 -3.17
C VAL A 635 4.44 9.47 -2.67
N GLN A 636 5.43 10.18 -2.13
CA GLN A 636 6.66 9.59 -1.61
C GLN A 636 6.58 9.43 -0.10
N GLY A 637 6.90 8.24 0.41
CA GLY A 637 7.05 7.99 1.83
C GLY A 637 8.43 8.37 2.37
N ALA A 638 8.55 8.39 3.69
CA ALA A 638 9.83 8.55 4.36
C ALA A 638 10.79 7.40 4.00
N ALA A 639 12.07 7.71 3.87
CA ALA A 639 13.10 6.70 3.66
C ALA A 639 13.36 5.94 4.95
N GLN A 640 13.54 4.62 4.85
CA GLN A 640 14.06 3.80 5.93
C GLN A 640 15.50 3.39 5.64
N GLU A 641 16.38 3.65 6.59
CA GLU A 641 17.77 3.18 6.54
C GLU A 641 17.83 1.67 6.77
N TYR A 642 18.66 0.99 5.99
CA TYR A 642 18.90 -0.45 6.07
C TYR A 642 20.38 -0.73 5.79
N SER A 643 21.03 -1.43 6.73
CA SER A 643 22.42 -1.88 6.59
C SER A 643 22.47 -3.15 5.74
N VAL A 644 22.94 -3.04 4.49
CA VAL A 644 23.21 -4.20 3.63
C VAL A 644 24.60 -4.72 3.97
N LEU A 645 24.68 -5.87 4.64
CA LEU A 645 25.95 -6.44 5.09
C LEU A 645 26.84 -6.87 3.92
N SER A 646 28.16 -6.74 4.06
CA SER A 646 29.11 -7.33 3.12
C SER A 646 29.02 -8.86 3.17
N SER A 647 29.01 -9.50 2.00
CA SER A 647 28.85 -10.95 1.83
C SER A 647 30.16 -11.68 1.52
N ALA A 648 31.28 -10.97 1.39
CA ALA A 648 32.59 -11.56 1.13
C ALA A 648 33.65 -10.97 2.04
N GLN A 649 34.71 -11.74 2.31
CA GLN A 649 35.83 -11.26 3.13
C GLN A 649 36.51 -10.06 2.46
N PRO A 650 36.91 -9.04 3.24
CA PRO A 650 37.78 -7.99 2.77
C PRO A 650 39.08 -8.59 2.19
N THR A 651 39.64 -7.92 1.19
CA THR A 651 40.98 -8.26 0.69
C THR A 651 42.04 -8.03 1.77
N ALA A 652 43.10 -8.83 1.80
CA ALA A 652 44.22 -8.65 2.72
C ALA A 652 44.80 -7.23 2.67
N PRO A 653 45.23 -6.64 3.81
CA PRO A 653 45.88 -5.34 3.81
C PRO A 653 47.22 -5.42 3.05
N ARG A 654 47.44 -4.49 2.13
CA ARG A 654 48.69 -4.39 1.39
C ARG A 654 49.69 -3.57 2.20
N LEU A 655 50.36 -4.22 3.14
CA LEU A 655 51.32 -3.57 4.02
C LEU A 655 52.54 -3.09 3.24
N LEU A 656 52.87 -1.79 3.36
CA LEU A 656 54.11 -1.22 2.80
C LEU A 656 55.24 -1.32 3.82
N TYR A 657 55.08 -0.64 4.97
CA TYR A 657 56.04 -0.66 6.07
C TYR A 657 55.41 -0.02 7.33
N CYS A 658 56.04 -0.25 8.48
CA CYS A 658 55.66 0.36 9.76
C CYS A 658 56.81 1.22 10.30
N VAL A 659 56.49 2.39 10.87
CA VAL A 659 57.48 3.29 11.50
C VAL A 659 57.05 3.63 12.91
N PRO A 660 57.97 3.72 13.89
CA PRO A 660 57.64 4.24 15.20
C PRO A 660 57.34 5.73 15.11
N THR A 661 56.32 6.17 15.86
CA THR A 661 55.98 7.59 15.98
C THR A 661 56.27 8.08 17.39
N LEU A 662 56.44 9.39 17.51
CA LEU A 662 56.58 10.07 18.79
C LEU A 662 55.81 11.39 18.75
N ALA A 663 55.28 11.79 19.90
CA ALA A 663 54.75 13.13 20.10
C ALA A 663 55.62 13.87 21.12
N LEU A 664 55.81 15.16 20.91
CA LEU A 664 56.51 16.05 21.82
C LEU A 664 55.49 17.03 22.43
N GLU A 665 55.35 16.99 23.75
CA GLU A 665 54.51 17.90 24.52
C GLU A 665 55.41 18.88 25.30
N HIS A 666 54.97 20.13 25.41
CA HIS A 666 55.61 21.15 26.25
C HIS A 666 54.61 21.64 27.29
N ALA A 667 55.05 21.78 28.53
CA ALA A 667 54.25 22.31 29.63
C ALA A 667 55.11 23.15 30.59
N ASP A 668 54.53 24.23 31.10
CA ASP A 668 55.09 24.96 32.23
C ASP A 668 54.78 24.19 33.52
N GLY A 669 55.83 23.75 34.20
CA GLY A 669 55.76 23.11 35.50
C GLY A 669 55.64 24.13 36.65
N PRO A 670 55.27 23.67 37.86
CA PRO A 670 55.19 24.53 39.03
C PRO A 670 56.55 25.18 39.33
N SER A 671 56.52 26.45 39.76
CA SER A 671 57.71 27.28 40.04
C SER A 671 58.56 27.64 38.81
N GLY A 672 57.96 27.75 37.62
CA GLY A 672 58.65 28.18 36.40
C GLY A 672 59.59 27.12 35.80
N ALA A 673 59.39 25.85 36.17
CA ALA A 673 60.10 24.74 35.55
C ALA A 673 59.60 24.52 34.12
N ILE A 674 60.50 24.22 33.19
CA ILE A 674 60.14 23.84 31.82
C ILE A 674 60.05 22.32 31.76
N VAL A 675 58.89 21.79 31.37
CA VAL A 675 58.67 20.35 31.23
C VAL A 675 58.44 20.00 29.77
N HIS A 676 59.24 19.08 29.24
CA HIS A 676 59.05 18.47 27.93
C HIS A 676 58.77 16.99 28.08
N ARG A 677 57.70 16.50 27.45
CA ARG A 677 57.40 15.07 27.40
C ARG A 677 57.54 14.56 25.99
N ARG A 678 58.30 13.50 25.81
CA ARG A 678 58.21 12.64 24.63
C ARG A 678 57.24 11.52 24.96
N ARG A 679 56.10 11.49 24.28
CA ARG A 679 55.21 10.32 24.23
C ARG A 679 55.74 9.38 23.17
N GLY A 680 56.15 8.21 23.62
CA GLY A 680 56.51 7.09 22.78
C GLY A 680 55.30 6.18 22.56
N GLY A 681 55.55 4.90 22.28
CA GLY A 681 54.47 3.91 22.13
C GLY A 681 53.67 3.99 20.83
N GLY A 682 53.91 4.96 19.95
CA GLY A 682 53.20 5.07 18.68
C GLY A 682 53.83 4.24 17.54
N ILE A 683 53.00 3.69 16.66
CA ILE A 683 53.40 3.03 15.41
C ILE A 683 52.49 3.53 14.29
N ARG A 684 53.07 4.08 13.21
CA ARG A 684 52.35 4.37 11.97
C ARG A 684 52.52 3.21 10.99
N VAL A 685 51.41 2.68 10.52
CA VAL A 685 51.34 1.61 9.53
C VAL A 685 50.99 2.21 8.17
N TYR A 686 51.84 2.07 7.16
CA TYR A 686 51.54 2.52 5.79
C TYR A 686 51.03 1.37 4.93
N LEU A 687 50.01 1.64 4.13
CA LEU A 687 49.21 0.68 3.36
C LEU A 687 49.06 1.15 1.90
N ASP A 688 49.18 0.21 0.97
CA ASP A 688 48.98 0.46 -0.45
C ASP A 688 47.48 0.44 -0.83
N ARG A 689 47.17 1.12 -1.94
CA ARG A 689 45.83 1.18 -2.54
C ARG A 689 45.51 -0.13 -3.31
N PRO A 690 44.22 -0.47 -3.55
CA PRO A 690 43.01 0.25 -3.16
C PRO A 690 42.45 -0.17 -1.79
N TRP A 691 41.67 0.70 -1.15
CA TRP A 691 40.87 0.47 0.05
C TRP A 691 39.36 0.30 -0.25
N PHE A 692 38.56 -0.04 0.76
CA PHE A 692 37.10 -0.26 0.65
C PHE A 692 36.71 -1.48 -0.22
N SER A 693 37.41 -2.61 -0.06
CA SER A 693 37.10 -3.83 -0.83
C SER A 693 35.84 -4.54 -0.35
N SER A 694 35.50 -4.41 0.92
CA SER A 694 34.26 -4.87 1.54
C SER A 694 33.22 -3.77 1.72
N GLY A 695 33.47 -2.56 1.23
CA GLY A 695 32.53 -1.42 1.30
C GLY A 695 32.96 -0.31 2.26
N ASP A 696 32.04 0.61 2.52
CA ASP A 696 32.28 1.72 3.42
C ASP A 696 32.49 1.25 4.87
N GLY A 697 33.21 2.02 5.69
CA GLY A 697 33.50 1.66 7.09
C GLY A 697 34.57 0.58 7.29
N GLU A 698 35.28 0.14 6.24
CA GLU A 698 36.39 -0.80 6.34
C GLU A 698 37.55 -0.23 7.19
N LEU A 699 37.91 -0.93 8.26
CA LEU A 699 38.95 -0.56 9.24
C LEU A 699 40.23 -1.38 9.04
N LEU A 700 41.36 -0.89 9.55
CA LEU A 700 42.54 -1.73 9.81
C LEU A 700 42.33 -2.40 11.17
N GLY A 701 42.34 -3.73 11.20
CA GLY A 701 42.27 -4.53 12.42
C GLY A 701 43.65 -5.00 12.87
N VAL A 702 43.94 -4.88 14.16
CA VAL A 702 45.08 -5.55 14.83
C VAL A 702 44.55 -6.78 15.56
N VAL A 703 45.10 -7.93 15.25
CA VAL A 703 44.68 -9.24 15.79
C VAL A 703 45.41 -9.52 17.10
N LEU A 704 44.66 -9.88 18.15
CA LEU A 704 45.14 -10.19 19.49
C LEU A 704 44.74 -11.62 19.87
N GLY A 705 45.68 -12.38 20.42
CA GLY A 705 45.44 -13.73 20.96
C GLY A 705 44.99 -13.69 22.42
N GLU A 706 44.60 -14.84 22.98
CA GLU A 706 44.23 -14.90 24.40
C GLU A 706 45.48 -14.99 25.30
N PRO A 707 45.55 -14.21 26.39
CA PRO A 707 46.59 -14.34 27.41
C PRO A 707 46.53 -15.69 28.18
N PRO A 708 47.65 -16.22 28.71
CA PRO A 708 49.03 -15.78 28.52
C PRO A 708 49.60 -16.31 27.19
N GLY A 709 49.64 -15.49 26.15
CA GLY A 709 50.32 -15.78 24.89
C GLY A 709 51.77 -15.27 24.90
N GLY A 710 52.48 -15.41 23.78
CA GLY A 710 53.83 -14.88 23.60
C GLY A 710 54.83 -15.83 22.96
N ASP A 711 54.42 -17.05 22.58
CA ASP A 711 55.32 -18.02 21.94
C ASP A 711 55.14 -18.02 20.41
N PRO A 712 55.99 -17.32 19.63
CA PRO A 712 55.85 -17.27 18.18
C PRO A 712 55.97 -18.63 17.49
N ALA A 713 56.50 -19.68 18.15
CA ALA A 713 56.57 -21.03 17.62
C ALA A 713 55.25 -21.82 17.81
N SER A 714 54.35 -21.35 18.67
CA SER A 714 53.02 -21.93 18.84
C SER A 714 52.11 -21.59 17.68
N LEU A 715 51.35 -22.58 17.19
CA LEU A 715 50.35 -22.39 16.13
C LEU A 715 49.30 -21.32 16.49
N ARG A 716 49.06 -21.11 17.79
CA ARG A 716 48.13 -20.12 18.32
C ARG A 716 48.63 -18.68 18.16
N ASP A 717 49.93 -18.48 18.36
CA ASP A 717 50.54 -17.16 18.51
C ASP A 717 51.27 -16.70 17.23
N ALA A 718 51.43 -17.60 16.25
CA ALA A 718 52.01 -17.31 14.95
C ALA A 718 51.24 -16.20 14.19
N TRP A 719 49.91 -16.14 14.37
CA TRP A 719 48.99 -15.28 13.61
C TRP A 719 48.39 -14.12 14.40
N VAL A 720 48.92 -13.83 15.59
CA VAL A 720 48.45 -12.73 16.44
C VAL A 720 49.58 -11.75 16.73
N THR A 721 49.22 -10.56 17.19
CA THR A 721 50.17 -9.51 17.55
C THR A 721 50.95 -9.91 18.79
N LEU A 722 52.27 -9.84 18.71
CA LEU A 722 53.17 -10.18 19.82
C LEU A 722 53.99 -8.97 20.22
N MET A 723 54.26 -8.86 21.52
CA MET A 723 55.21 -7.91 22.07
C MET A 723 56.32 -8.67 22.80
N GLY A 724 57.56 -8.22 22.60
CA GLY A 724 58.75 -8.83 23.18
C GLY A 724 59.65 -7.79 23.83
N ARG A 725 60.35 -8.20 24.89
CA ARG A 725 61.37 -7.36 25.52
C ARG A 725 62.63 -7.28 24.64
N ASP A 726 63.40 -6.21 24.79
CA ASP A 726 64.77 -6.16 24.26
C ASP A 726 65.57 -7.37 24.78
N PRO A 727 66.16 -8.20 23.90
CA PRO A 727 66.92 -9.39 24.30
C PRO A 727 68.29 -9.04 24.92
N ILE A 728 68.80 -7.83 24.69
CA ILE A 728 70.11 -7.35 25.18
C ILE A 728 69.94 -6.68 26.54
N HIS A 729 68.92 -5.83 26.70
CA HIS A 729 68.73 -5.01 27.88
C HIS A 729 67.56 -5.50 28.75
N ARG A 730 67.85 -5.82 30.01
CA ARG A 730 66.81 -6.23 30.97
C ARG A 730 65.97 -5.01 31.37
N SER A 731 64.75 -4.90 30.87
CA SER A 731 63.76 -3.89 31.31
C SER A 731 62.57 -4.53 32.03
N ALA A 732 61.57 -3.69 32.37
CA ALA A 732 60.27 -4.16 32.83
C ALA A 732 59.69 -5.27 31.92
N PRO A 733 58.92 -6.23 32.47
CA PRO A 733 58.28 -7.29 31.69
C PRO A 733 57.39 -6.74 30.57
N VAL A 734 57.38 -7.45 29.44
CA VAL A 734 56.44 -7.22 28.34
C VAL A 734 55.49 -8.41 28.32
N VAL A 735 54.18 -8.13 28.30
CA VAL A 735 53.13 -9.15 28.25
C VAL A 735 52.48 -9.17 26.86
N ALA A 736 51.75 -10.23 26.55
CA ALA A 736 50.94 -10.29 25.35
C ALA A 736 49.94 -9.11 25.32
N PRO A 737 49.80 -8.40 24.19
CA PRO A 737 48.95 -7.22 24.12
C PRO A 737 47.47 -7.58 24.25
N THR A 738 46.75 -6.84 25.09
CA THR A 738 45.28 -6.84 25.18
C THR A 738 44.70 -5.63 24.46
N ALA A 739 43.38 -5.58 24.31
CA ALA A 739 42.71 -4.45 23.65
C ALA A 739 43.03 -3.10 24.32
N ASP A 740 43.24 -3.08 25.64
CA ASP A 740 43.57 -1.87 26.43
C ASP A 740 44.95 -1.30 26.12
N VAL A 741 45.84 -2.10 25.52
CA VAL A 741 47.15 -1.60 25.07
C VAL A 741 46.95 -0.56 23.96
N PHE A 742 45.91 -0.67 23.14
CA PHE A 742 45.68 0.21 21.99
C PHE A 742 44.72 1.34 22.36
N THR A 743 45.26 2.50 22.74
CA THR A 743 44.50 3.58 23.39
C THR A 743 43.60 4.38 22.44
N ASN A 744 43.91 4.39 21.14
CA ASN A 744 43.20 5.16 20.13
C ASN A 744 42.38 4.30 19.14
N ALA A 745 42.10 3.04 19.49
CA ALA A 745 41.26 2.19 18.67
C ALA A 745 39.82 2.75 18.62
N VAL A 746 39.26 2.89 17.42
CA VAL A 746 37.87 3.37 17.24
C VAL A 746 36.85 2.26 17.50
N ARG A 747 37.32 1.01 17.51
CA ARG A 747 36.49 -0.17 17.81
C ARG A 747 37.32 -1.21 18.54
N HIS A 748 36.93 -1.53 19.77
CA HIS A 748 37.47 -2.68 20.49
C HIS A 748 36.52 -3.86 20.22
N SER A 749 36.97 -4.92 19.55
CA SER A 749 36.03 -5.94 19.07
C SER A 749 35.64 -7.01 20.08
N GLU A 750 34.48 -7.54 19.76
CA GLU A 750 33.98 -8.91 19.91
C GLU A 750 35.04 -10.01 19.69
N THR A 751 34.86 -11.12 20.37
CA THR A 751 35.57 -12.38 20.11
C THR A 751 35.22 -12.91 18.70
N LEU A 752 36.19 -12.96 17.80
CA LEU A 752 36.04 -13.43 16.41
C LEU A 752 36.84 -14.72 16.18
N SER A 753 36.49 -15.46 15.13
CA SER A 753 37.27 -16.62 14.71
C SER A 753 38.09 -16.27 13.47
N LEU A 754 39.40 -16.50 13.53
CA LEU A 754 40.23 -16.53 12.34
C LEU A 754 40.11 -17.91 11.68
N PRO A 755 39.84 -17.97 10.36
CA PRO A 755 39.93 -19.21 9.62
C PRO A 755 41.40 -19.64 9.53
N PRO A 756 41.79 -20.82 10.05
CA PRO A 756 43.15 -21.34 9.95
C PRO A 756 43.19 -22.60 9.07
N PRO A 757 44.38 -23.19 8.83
CA PRO A 757 44.49 -24.43 8.09
C PRO A 757 43.88 -25.67 8.78
N ASN A 758 43.64 -25.67 10.11
CA ASN A 758 43.24 -26.89 10.86
C ASN A 758 42.19 -26.73 11.99
N ASP A 759 42.11 -25.63 12.76
CA ASP A 759 41.13 -25.45 13.87
C ASP A 759 40.83 -23.96 14.20
N PRO A 760 39.56 -23.50 14.23
CA PRO A 760 39.20 -22.08 14.36
C PRO A 760 39.86 -21.40 15.57
N LEU A 761 40.69 -20.38 15.30
CA LEU A 761 41.40 -19.64 16.35
C LEU A 761 40.55 -18.46 16.81
N THR A 762 40.15 -18.49 18.07
CA THR A 762 39.47 -17.38 18.74
C THR A 762 40.44 -16.22 18.98
N VAL A 763 40.09 -15.04 18.48
CA VAL A 763 40.90 -13.81 18.59
C VAL A 763 40.04 -12.61 18.99
N THR A 764 40.70 -11.59 19.52
CA THR A 764 40.15 -10.23 19.66
C THR A 764 40.75 -9.35 18.58
N VAL A 765 39.98 -8.47 17.96
CA VAL A 765 40.45 -7.52 16.94
C VAL A 765 40.23 -6.10 17.44
N VAL A 766 41.21 -5.22 17.29
CA VAL A 766 41.03 -3.78 17.56
C VAL A 766 41.15 -3.02 16.25
N GLY A 767 40.15 -2.18 15.95
CA GLY A 767 39.97 -1.51 14.67
C GLY A 767 40.39 -0.05 14.70
N PHE A 768 41.04 0.40 13.63
CA PHE A 768 41.51 1.77 13.42
C PHE A 768 41.00 2.31 12.08
N THR A 769 40.55 3.56 12.07
CA THR A 769 40.14 4.23 10.83
C THR A 769 41.36 4.62 10.01
N PRO A 770 41.47 4.18 8.75
CA PRO A 770 42.56 4.56 7.87
C PRO A 770 42.46 6.02 7.46
N GLN A 771 43.61 6.70 7.43
CA GLN A 771 43.78 8.07 6.99
C GLN A 771 44.54 8.10 5.67
N PHE A 772 44.27 9.12 4.84
CA PHE A 772 44.89 9.23 3.52
C PHE A 772 46.08 10.18 3.55
N ASP A 773 47.23 9.71 3.08
CA ASP A 773 48.43 10.50 2.85
C ASP A 773 48.47 10.92 1.37
N ALA A 774 48.15 12.19 1.13
CA ALA A 774 48.12 12.80 -0.21
C ALA A 774 49.47 13.37 -0.65
N ASP A 775 50.46 13.44 0.24
CA ASP A 775 51.78 14.01 -0.07
C ASP A 775 52.64 13.04 -0.90
N GLU A 776 52.36 11.74 -0.79
CA GLU A 776 53.01 10.70 -1.59
C GLU A 776 52.47 10.67 -3.04
N LYS A 777 53.36 10.46 -4.01
CA LYS A 777 52.97 10.38 -5.42
C LYS A 777 52.08 9.17 -5.69
N GLY A 778 50.79 9.43 -5.97
CA GLY A 778 49.77 8.40 -6.18
C GLY A 778 48.89 8.13 -4.96
N GLY A 779 49.24 8.72 -3.80
CA GLY A 779 48.55 8.61 -2.53
C GLY A 779 48.66 7.22 -1.89
N ARG A 780 48.64 7.18 -0.56
CA ARG A 780 48.64 5.93 0.22
C ARG A 780 47.78 6.06 1.46
N TRP A 781 47.45 4.93 2.08
CA TRP A 781 46.73 4.91 3.34
C TRP A 781 47.69 4.74 4.51
N PHE A 782 47.35 5.27 5.68
CA PHE A 782 48.07 4.97 6.91
C PHE A 782 47.13 4.89 8.12
N CYS A 783 47.56 4.16 9.14
CA CYS A 783 46.92 4.14 10.45
C CYS A 783 47.95 4.43 11.53
N ASP A 784 47.61 5.33 12.45
CA ASP A 784 48.39 5.54 13.66
C ASP A 784 47.85 4.67 14.79
N LEU A 785 48.72 3.83 15.34
CA LEU A 785 48.44 2.96 16.48
C LEU A 785 49.14 3.55 17.70
N GLU A 786 48.39 3.88 18.74
CA GLU A 786 48.95 4.33 20.02
C GLU A 786 48.94 3.18 21.01
N LEU A 787 50.12 2.77 21.49
CA LEU A 787 50.30 1.65 22.40
C LEU A 787 50.75 2.12 23.79
N ASP A 788 50.00 1.76 24.83
CA ASP A 788 50.45 1.88 26.22
C ASP A 788 51.36 0.70 26.58
N THR A 789 52.66 0.90 26.40
CA THR A 789 53.68 -0.11 26.71
C THR A 789 54.09 -0.15 28.19
N LYS A 790 53.39 0.59 29.07
CA LYS A 790 53.75 0.76 30.49
C LYS A 790 55.24 1.13 30.64
N ASP A 791 55.96 0.43 31.52
CA ASP A 791 57.36 0.71 31.83
C ASP A 791 58.35 -0.13 30.99
N ALA A 792 57.89 -0.75 29.91
CA ALA A 792 58.79 -1.46 28.99
C ALA A 792 59.71 -0.48 28.26
N CYS A 793 61.03 -0.75 28.28
CA CYS A 793 62.01 0.08 27.59
C CYS A 793 62.29 -0.49 26.19
N LEU A 794 61.91 0.27 25.16
CA LEU A 794 62.13 -0.08 23.74
C LEU A 794 61.66 -1.51 23.35
N PRO A 795 60.41 -1.89 23.67
CA PRO A 795 59.89 -3.21 23.33
C PRO A 795 59.78 -3.40 21.81
N PHE A 796 59.88 -4.65 21.37
CA PHE A 796 59.58 -5.04 20.00
C PHE A 796 58.10 -5.40 19.86
N VAL A 797 57.48 -4.97 18.78
CA VAL A 797 56.10 -5.29 18.42
C VAL A 797 56.10 -5.94 17.04
N ARG A 798 55.51 -7.13 16.93
CA ARG A 798 55.18 -7.78 15.64
C ARG A 798 53.68 -7.71 15.45
N LEU A 799 53.22 -6.82 14.57
CA LEU A 799 51.79 -6.64 14.32
C LEU A 799 51.24 -7.76 13.43
N ALA A 800 50.08 -8.28 13.81
CA ALA A 800 49.25 -9.11 12.94
C ALA A 800 48.05 -8.27 12.49
N LEU A 801 48.00 -7.94 11.19
CA LEU A 801 47.09 -6.97 10.62
C LEU A 801 46.07 -7.65 9.71
N VAL A 802 44.83 -7.18 9.74
CA VAL A 802 43.73 -7.59 8.88
C VAL A 802 42.98 -6.35 8.41
N ARG A 803 42.25 -6.46 7.29
CA ARG A 803 41.15 -5.53 7.03
C ARG A 803 39.92 -6.05 7.76
N TYR A 804 39.23 -5.16 8.47
CA TYR A 804 38.11 -5.48 9.34
C TYR A 804 36.88 -4.71 8.89
N GLN A 805 35.82 -5.45 8.55
CA GLN A 805 34.51 -4.89 8.20
C GLN A 805 33.48 -5.30 9.27
N PRO A 806 33.19 -4.40 10.21
CA PRO A 806 32.10 -4.52 11.18
C PRO A 806 30.79 -5.08 10.64
N GLU A 807 30.35 -4.55 9.50
CA GLU A 807 29.06 -4.79 8.89
C GLU A 807 29.17 -5.86 7.80
N SER A 808 29.67 -7.03 8.18
CA SER A 808 29.72 -8.22 7.32
C SER A 808 28.91 -9.36 7.90
N ILE A 809 28.51 -10.29 7.03
CA ILE A 809 27.94 -11.57 7.46
C ILE A 809 28.92 -12.32 8.39
N PRO A 810 28.41 -13.19 9.29
CA PRO A 810 29.26 -14.04 10.11
C PRO A 810 30.28 -14.81 9.26
N GLY A 811 31.56 -14.83 9.68
CA GLY A 811 32.65 -15.47 8.94
C GLY A 811 33.33 -14.61 7.86
N ALA A 812 32.72 -13.49 7.46
CA ALA A 812 33.29 -12.58 6.46
C ALA A 812 33.86 -11.27 7.03
N LYS A 813 33.83 -11.07 8.35
CA LYS A 813 34.26 -9.82 9.00
C LYS A 813 35.76 -9.49 8.81
N LEU A 814 36.62 -10.49 8.60
CA LEU A 814 38.08 -10.35 8.59
C LEU A 814 38.68 -10.83 7.26
N SER A 815 39.70 -10.12 6.79
CA SER A 815 40.59 -10.63 5.74
C SER A 815 41.55 -11.70 6.26
N SER A 816 42.37 -12.28 5.36
CA SER A 816 43.57 -13.01 5.79
C SER A 816 44.55 -12.11 6.56
N VAL A 817 45.28 -12.72 7.51
CA VAL A 817 46.25 -12.04 8.37
C VAL A 817 47.53 -11.74 7.60
N VAL A 818 48.04 -10.52 7.75
CA VAL A 818 49.33 -10.06 7.23
C VAL A 818 50.21 -9.68 8.41
N LEU A 819 51.40 -10.27 8.48
CA LEU A 819 52.37 -10.00 9.55
C LEU A 819 53.27 -8.84 9.13
N ALA A 820 53.43 -7.86 10.02
CA ALA A 820 54.39 -6.79 9.84
C ALA A 820 55.80 -7.20 10.31
N ASP A 821 56.81 -6.51 9.79
CA ASP A 821 58.16 -6.56 10.34
C ASP A 821 58.18 -6.07 11.80
N LEU A 822 59.19 -6.50 12.55
CA LEU A 822 59.39 -6.11 13.94
C LEU A 822 59.68 -4.60 14.05
N VAL A 823 58.84 -3.88 14.78
CA VAL A 823 59.01 -2.46 15.07
C VAL A 823 59.39 -2.27 16.53
N ARG A 824 60.33 -1.37 16.81
CA ARG A 824 60.62 -0.93 18.19
C ARG A 824 59.87 0.35 18.49
N THR A 825 59.04 0.36 19.52
CA THR A 825 58.44 1.61 20.00
C THR A 825 59.45 2.39 20.84
N LEU A 826 59.35 3.71 20.81
CA LEU A 826 60.15 4.57 21.68
C LEU A 826 59.54 4.59 23.09
N PRO A 827 60.35 4.66 24.16
CA PRO A 827 59.81 4.81 25.51
C PRO A 827 59.49 6.27 25.82
N ASP A 828 58.50 6.47 26.68
CA ASP A 828 58.16 7.77 27.23
C ASP A 828 59.36 8.41 27.95
N ARG A 829 59.52 9.72 27.80
CA ARG A 829 60.53 10.49 28.55
C ARG A 829 59.93 11.80 29.00
N GLU A 830 60.16 12.16 30.24
CA GLU A 830 59.87 13.50 30.77
C GLU A 830 61.19 14.18 31.12
N LEU A 831 61.48 15.27 30.44
CA LEU A 831 62.57 16.20 30.73
C LEU A 831 61.99 17.35 31.54
N THR A 832 62.60 17.64 32.70
CA THR A 832 62.30 18.83 33.49
C THR A 832 63.57 19.66 33.62
N VAL A 833 63.48 20.94 33.27
CA VAL A 833 64.54 21.94 33.42
C VAL A 833 64.07 22.99 34.41
N ARG A 834 64.77 23.14 35.53
CA ARG A 834 64.48 24.18 36.53
C ARG A 834 65.44 25.36 36.32
N PRO A 835 64.93 26.56 36.00
CA PRO A 835 65.75 27.76 35.92
C PRO A 835 66.44 28.05 37.26
N GLY A 836 67.73 28.34 37.22
CA GLY A 836 68.55 28.62 38.41
C GLY A 836 70.00 28.89 38.04
N GLN A 837 70.82 29.25 39.04
CA GLN A 837 72.28 29.25 38.92
C GLN A 837 72.86 28.37 40.04
N PRO A 838 73.15 27.08 39.77
CA PRO A 838 73.13 26.40 38.46
C PRO A 838 71.72 26.02 37.95
N LEU A 839 71.60 25.78 36.64
CA LEU A 839 70.43 25.12 36.04
C LEU A 839 70.37 23.67 36.51
N THR A 840 69.18 23.16 36.82
CA THR A 840 68.99 21.75 37.16
C THR A 840 68.24 21.06 36.04
N VAL A 841 68.79 19.96 35.52
CA VAL A 841 68.17 19.17 34.45
C VAL A 841 67.88 17.77 34.98
N SER A 842 66.66 17.30 34.79
CA SER A 842 66.29 15.93 35.13
C SER A 842 65.51 15.25 34.02
N VAL A 843 65.76 13.95 33.82
CA VAL A 843 65.06 13.09 32.86
C VAL A 843 64.54 11.85 33.59
N THR A 844 63.27 11.53 33.39
CA THR A 844 62.66 10.29 33.91
C THR A 844 61.88 9.56 32.81
N GLY A 845 61.76 8.24 32.94
CA GLY A 845 60.97 7.39 32.04
C GLY A 845 61.47 5.94 31.98
N PRO A 846 60.79 5.05 31.24
CA PRO A 846 61.11 3.62 31.16
C PRO A 846 62.56 3.32 30.76
N SER A 847 63.33 2.63 31.60
CA SER A 847 64.74 2.31 31.35
C SER A 847 65.04 0.81 31.50
N TRP A 848 66.26 0.41 31.17
CA TRP A 848 66.77 -0.93 31.51
C TRP A 848 67.57 -0.91 32.80
N ASP A 849 67.57 -2.05 33.49
CA ASP A 849 68.39 -2.40 34.64
C ASP A 849 69.85 -2.56 34.18
N PRO A 850 70.78 -1.75 34.70
CA PRO A 850 72.18 -1.79 34.31
C PRO A 850 72.96 -2.94 34.98
N THR A 851 72.35 -3.75 35.85
CA THR A 851 73.02 -4.85 36.54
C THR A 851 73.61 -5.85 35.55
N GLY A 852 74.94 -5.88 35.44
CA GLY A 852 75.65 -6.74 34.48
C GLY A 852 75.71 -6.20 33.04
N ALA A 853 75.29 -4.96 32.80
CA ALA A 853 75.36 -4.26 31.52
C ALA A 853 75.97 -2.85 31.68
N ARG A 854 76.17 -2.11 30.58
CA ARG A 854 76.56 -0.69 30.69
C ARG A 854 75.34 0.14 31.11
N PRO A 855 75.48 1.08 32.06
CA PRO A 855 74.38 1.96 32.44
C PRO A 855 73.99 2.91 31.31
N PRO A 856 72.73 3.35 31.24
CA PRO A 856 72.31 4.39 30.30
C PRO A 856 73.19 5.64 30.45
N GLN A 857 73.79 6.09 29.36
CA GLN A 857 74.53 7.35 29.33
C GLN A 857 73.60 8.45 28.85
N ILE A 858 73.21 9.35 29.75
CA ILE A 858 72.38 10.50 29.44
C ILE A 858 73.21 11.76 29.66
N THR A 859 73.32 12.58 28.62
CA THR A 859 74.07 13.84 28.66
C THR A 859 73.11 14.98 28.38
N ALA A 860 73.15 16.02 29.22
CA ALA A 860 72.47 17.28 28.98
C ALA A 860 73.48 18.29 28.43
N THR A 861 73.06 19.10 27.48
CA THR A 861 73.89 20.12 26.83
C THR A 861 73.05 21.36 26.58
N LEU A 862 73.57 22.53 26.93
CA LEU A 862 72.88 23.79 26.70
C LEU A 862 73.27 24.36 25.34
N GLN A 863 72.28 24.60 24.49
CA GLN A 863 72.48 25.22 23.18
C GLN A 863 71.78 26.59 23.14
N ARG A 864 72.43 27.54 22.46
CA ARG A 864 71.86 28.86 22.17
C ARG A 864 71.58 28.97 20.69
N ARG A 865 70.38 29.42 20.33
CA ARG A 865 70.04 29.71 18.94
C ARG A 865 70.76 30.96 18.45
N HIS A 866 71.36 30.86 17.26
CA HIS A 866 71.96 31.98 16.54
C HIS A 866 70.85 32.78 15.85
N ASP A 867 70.83 34.08 16.08
CA ASP A 867 69.81 35.03 15.61
C ASP A 867 69.81 35.25 14.08
N VAL A 868 70.95 35.04 13.43
CA VAL A 868 71.11 35.19 11.96
C VAL A 868 70.66 33.97 11.14
N VAL A 869 70.53 32.77 11.73
CA VAL A 869 70.12 31.56 10.99
C VAL A 869 68.59 31.44 11.01
N THR A 870 67.97 31.66 9.86
CA THR A 870 66.50 31.64 9.71
C THR A 870 65.90 30.25 9.85
N ASP A 871 66.68 29.21 9.54
CA ASP A 871 66.29 27.82 9.75
C ASP A 871 66.12 27.52 11.25
N HIS A 872 65.00 26.88 11.60
CA HIS A 872 64.62 26.67 12.99
C HIS A 872 65.47 25.60 13.69
N ASP A 873 66.00 24.64 12.93
CA ASP A 873 66.65 23.44 13.47
C ASP A 873 68.17 23.49 13.29
N LEU A 874 68.66 24.19 12.26
CA LEU A 874 70.10 24.31 11.99
C LEU A 874 70.76 25.50 12.72
N GLY A 875 69.99 26.35 13.40
CA GLY A 875 70.49 27.57 14.05
C GLY A 875 71.08 27.38 15.45
N TRP A 876 71.22 26.16 15.98
CA TRP A 876 71.61 25.93 17.38
C TRP A 876 73.13 25.73 17.56
N VAL A 877 73.72 26.43 18.52
CA VAL A 877 75.15 26.32 18.86
C VAL A 877 75.31 25.89 20.31
N THR A 878 76.07 24.82 20.55
CA THR A 878 76.42 24.34 21.90
C THR A 878 77.29 25.35 22.62
N LEU A 879 76.93 25.67 23.87
CA LEU A 879 77.73 26.54 24.74
C LEU A 879 78.87 25.74 25.39
N GLU A 880 80.06 26.33 25.45
CA GLU A 880 81.24 25.73 26.10
C GLU A 880 80.97 25.43 27.59
N ASP A 881 81.54 24.33 28.10
CA ASP A 881 81.42 23.87 29.49
C ASP A 881 79.99 23.61 30.01
N THR A 882 79.01 23.40 29.11
CA THR A 882 77.61 23.12 29.50
C THR A 882 77.19 21.64 29.37
N VAL A 883 78.14 20.76 29.05
CA VAL A 883 77.89 19.32 28.91
C VAL A 883 77.98 18.66 30.30
N THR A 884 76.85 18.15 30.81
CA THR A 884 76.79 17.42 32.09
C THR A 884 76.22 16.03 31.88
N GLN A 885 76.80 15.02 32.52
CA GLN A 885 76.25 13.66 32.53
C GLN A 885 75.24 13.53 33.66
N LEU A 886 74.00 13.17 33.33
CA LEU A 886 72.96 12.96 34.33
C LEU A 886 73.17 11.62 35.04
N THR A 887 73.02 11.62 36.37
CA THR A 887 73.19 10.44 37.21
C THR A 887 71.89 10.09 37.92
N SER A 888 71.67 8.81 38.20
CA SER A 888 70.49 8.30 38.90
C SER A 888 70.95 7.43 40.07
N ILE A 889 70.28 7.57 41.21
CA ILE A 889 70.50 6.75 42.41
C ILE A 889 69.56 5.54 42.46
N ASP A 890 68.57 5.48 41.58
CA ASP A 890 67.50 4.48 41.53
C ASP A 890 67.51 3.65 40.23
N ALA A 891 68.52 3.80 39.37
CA ALA A 891 68.65 3.10 38.08
C ALA A 891 68.67 1.56 38.21
N GLU A 892 69.15 1.03 39.33
CA GLU A 892 69.21 -0.41 39.60
C GLU A 892 67.93 -0.97 40.24
N SER A 893 67.06 -0.11 40.80
CA SER A 893 65.89 -0.52 41.59
C SER A 893 64.55 -0.05 41.02
N SER A 894 64.55 0.79 39.98
CA SER A 894 63.36 1.36 39.34
C SER A 894 63.31 1.07 37.84
N HIS A 895 62.12 0.75 37.33
CA HIS A 895 61.88 0.69 35.87
C HIS A 895 61.68 2.08 35.24
N ARG A 896 61.47 3.12 36.06
CA ARG A 896 61.36 4.53 35.65
C ARG A 896 62.35 5.41 36.43
N PRO A 897 63.67 5.18 36.30
CA PRO A 897 64.65 5.90 37.11
C PRO A 897 64.63 7.40 36.87
N PHE A 898 65.05 8.15 37.88
CA PHE A 898 65.17 9.60 37.85
C PHE A 898 66.64 10.00 37.71
N TYR A 899 67.01 10.51 36.53
CA TYR A 899 68.35 11.03 36.27
C TYR A 899 68.36 12.54 36.49
N THR A 900 69.34 13.07 37.22
CA THR A 900 69.51 14.51 37.46
C THR A 900 70.98 14.93 37.37
N GLY A 901 71.24 16.19 37.06
CA GLY A 901 72.57 16.78 37.01
C GLY A 901 72.59 18.26 36.70
#